data_AF-A0A661CRA6-F1
#
_entry.id   AF-A0A661CRA6-F1
#
_cell.length_a   1.000
_cell.length_b   1.000
_cell.length_c   1.000
_cell.angle_alpha   90.00
_cell.angle_beta   90.00
_cell.angle_gamma   90.00
#
_symmetry.space_group_name_H-M   'P 1'
#
loop_
_entity.id
_entity.type
_entity.pdbx_description
1 polymer ?
#
loop_
_entity_poly.entity_id
_entity_poly.type
_entity_poly.pdbx_seq_one_letter_code
_entity_poly.pdbx_strand_id
1 'polypeptide(L)'
;ATTTSETIDSTGATLALFNNVTFGSSTSISNWSLTTALDIDGDLAVNEGVLSRGLSEISVAGDLSTGLNGSWTGVGTTTFDGNGTSNWSDAHLTPENVGKVVIDGSSKTISLAGNVAAESVSIGADDILSASASDYDITVYQDWINNNTFLAQQGTVFFGATSTNKTIIAGGDSFYDLTFNGVGGAWSFSEANLSVTNNFTVSTGTVTMPTGTTTLSGSFSSVGGTFSHNNATLLMTSGGVETLAASGTPFTNAFYNLTFNGSGSWTFTDTNATTSNDFRIQSGTATFPSGELSIGGSLVETGGGFNHGNGTVKFISAAQGNLVDPDNSSFNNLTFDGPNGGWSLPASNNMTVLGDFTIASGTATSTSGTLFVGGSWNITAGVGGGTSAAPGDYLIRRNDSDTASVTTANLNAGWDTAVASNGSSISYSAPTSTLAAGKYLVMYSERFDTTDITNNQRVEIQSRLLIDGLATTTGAGQTYVRKEDGSAGDWQRAAIVGGSAIINISNDDTELATRFYRTDSSSDGGGTTDRTPGWGGMTILRLDDSWNYARYNVSGETATVDTFNEVVWDQTAEEDTGFSRTGANITITNAGRYLVTYTIPITTDGGSDRTEYISKIQLDNTDVEGSYVSTYIRENQSTDDGVLSYVGIINVSASDVLDIKMDMTDGTITGHNMEEGSSIEILELPSGNETIIAEATTGEMNPVTLTEFAWDTTAFIDTDAFTMGAGTDSYVDVDVDGDYLFFAAQQTTNGGTRTFPSARFSVNDVISSSTSGGQFNRSGGADQGGFAFGGLLTNLSAGDDISLENIYIEVDRAAQTLNHGAMSGLRLGSVFSAPASEGSTGGTFIANGGLVEFDSSDSGETINPGNSHFYDVVFDNASGGWTLSTDATSTNNFILTNVSDFTNTQTVEVQGEFSTAVASTSTTWTGGVLYLNSETDYEINNKLTGGDDYGTLQVGANTDISMWNSSSTVYAVDASSSLYSQDHYATDGYLNIFGDYNRTSGTEYWSYATDFDGTDLSGGSERQTNVYIENSSVVTITDTFLEGIGTSTASTTVQNRGSGTYTVNISGGTTTL
;
A
#
# COMPACT_ATOMS: atom_id res chain seq x y z
N ALA A 1 -26.14 24.30 74.47
CA ALA A 1 -26.42 25.75 74.61
C ALA A 1 -27.91 26.02 74.41
N THR A 2 -28.44 27.16 74.87
CA THR A 2 -29.88 27.46 74.76
C THR A 2 -30.24 28.39 73.60
N THR A 3 -29.35 29.30 73.14
CA THR A 3 -29.40 30.07 71.87
C THR A 3 -28.26 31.13 71.83
N THR A 4 -27.02 30.79 71.46
CA THR A 4 -25.88 31.76 71.37
C THR A 4 -24.75 31.22 70.48
N SER A 5 -23.85 32.11 70.03
CA SER A 5 -22.53 31.72 69.50
C SER A 5 -21.54 31.62 70.65
N GLU A 6 -20.90 30.47 70.81
CA GLU A 6 -19.93 30.17 71.87
C GLU A 6 -18.55 29.97 71.25
N THR A 7 -17.51 30.55 71.85
CA THR A 7 -16.11 30.26 71.47
C THR A 7 -15.57 29.15 72.36
N ILE A 8 -15.10 28.06 71.78
CA ILE A 8 -14.44 27.00 72.51
C ILE A 8 -12.98 27.39 72.71
N ASP A 9 -12.58 27.41 73.98
CA ASP A 9 -11.29 27.91 74.46
C ASP A 9 -11.00 29.39 74.12
N SER A 10 -11.34 30.28 75.05
CA SER A 10 -10.99 31.70 75.01
C SER A 10 -9.74 32.04 75.83
N THR A 11 -8.94 31.04 76.24
CA THR A 11 -7.82 31.23 77.19
C THR A 11 -6.49 31.54 76.51
N GLY A 12 -6.42 31.34 75.19
CA GLY A 12 -5.20 31.48 74.40
C GLY A 12 -4.28 30.25 74.46
N ALA A 13 -4.80 29.08 74.85
CA ALA A 13 -4.04 27.84 74.79
C ALA A 13 -3.77 27.42 73.34
N THR A 14 -2.74 26.61 73.11
CA THR A 14 -2.43 26.10 71.78
C THR A 14 -3.17 24.80 71.45
N LEU A 15 -3.72 24.12 72.47
CA LEU A 15 -4.43 22.84 72.39
C LEU A 15 -5.45 22.77 73.53
N ALA A 16 -6.70 22.36 73.23
CA ALA A 16 -7.74 22.15 74.22
C ALA A 16 -8.03 20.64 74.37
N LEU A 17 -7.76 20.09 75.56
CA LEU A 17 -7.85 18.66 75.86
C LEU A 17 -9.17 18.30 76.56
N PHE A 18 -9.86 17.28 76.07
CA PHE A 18 -11.10 16.75 76.64
C PHE A 18 -11.10 15.22 76.64
N ASN A 19 -11.95 14.61 77.48
CA ASN A 19 -12.20 13.17 77.43
C ASN A 19 -13.32 12.88 76.42
N ASN A 20 -14.59 13.15 76.76
CA ASN A 20 -15.70 13.11 75.80
C ASN A 20 -16.24 14.52 75.57
N VAL A 21 -16.62 14.84 74.34
CA VAL A 21 -17.22 16.14 73.98
C VAL A 21 -18.55 15.92 73.26
N THR A 22 -19.59 16.60 73.73
CA THR A 22 -20.88 16.67 73.03
C THR A 22 -21.28 18.12 72.81
N PHE A 23 -21.36 18.52 71.54
CA PHE A 23 -21.99 19.76 71.12
C PHE A 23 -23.48 19.52 70.92
N GLY A 24 -24.31 20.30 71.58
CA GLY A 24 -25.76 20.12 71.54
C GLY A 24 -26.51 21.37 72.01
N SER A 25 -27.69 21.59 71.42
CA SER A 25 -28.64 22.65 71.79
C SER A 25 -29.98 22.03 72.17
N SER A 26 -30.91 22.86 72.63
CA SER A 26 -32.33 22.48 72.77
C SER A 26 -33.23 23.29 71.82
N THR A 27 -32.65 23.95 70.82
CA THR A 27 -33.25 25.04 70.00
C THR A 27 -32.67 25.16 68.58
N SER A 28 -31.80 24.24 68.15
CA SER A 28 -31.13 24.09 66.85
C SER A 28 -30.26 25.25 66.31
N ILE A 29 -30.18 26.40 66.99
CA ILE A 29 -29.48 27.60 66.48
C ILE A 29 -28.16 27.96 67.19
N SER A 30 -27.58 27.04 67.97
CA SER A 30 -26.30 27.30 68.65
C SER A 30 -25.12 27.13 67.68
N ASN A 31 -24.12 28.01 67.76
CA ASN A 31 -22.89 27.96 66.95
C ASN A 31 -21.67 27.88 67.85
N TRP A 32 -20.79 26.90 67.65
CA TRP A 32 -19.55 26.71 68.40
C TRP A 32 -18.35 27.03 67.51
N SER A 33 -17.63 28.10 67.79
CA SER A 33 -16.44 28.47 67.05
C SER A 33 -15.18 27.95 67.74
N LEU A 34 -14.36 27.17 67.04
CA LEU A 34 -13.05 26.74 67.53
C LEU A 34 -12.00 27.79 67.19
N THR A 35 -11.31 28.32 68.19
CA THR A 35 -10.16 29.24 68.00
C THR A 35 -8.80 28.57 68.15
N THR A 36 -8.77 27.34 68.65
CA THR A 36 -7.57 26.52 68.93
C THR A 36 -7.85 25.07 68.51
N ALA A 37 -6.79 24.27 68.35
CA ALA A 37 -6.95 22.84 68.04
C ALA A 37 -7.62 22.12 69.22
N LEU A 38 -8.50 21.17 68.91
CA LEU A 38 -9.26 20.38 69.87
C LEU A 38 -8.73 18.95 69.88
N ASP A 39 -8.48 18.39 71.05
CA ASP A 39 -7.99 17.03 71.22
C ASP A 39 -8.86 16.30 72.25
N ILE A 40 -9.39 15.13 71.86
CA ILE A 40 -10.46 14.42 72.54
C ILE A 40 -10.04 12.96 72.72
N ASP A 41 -9.70 12.57 73.95
CA ASP A 41 -9.26 11.21 74.33
C ASP A 41 -10.38 10.14 74.22
N GLY A 42 -11.62 10.55 73.94
CA GLY A 42 -12.82 9.73 73.87
C GLY A 42 -13.75 10.17 72.73
N ASP A 43 -15.06 10.16 72.96
CA ASP A 43 -16.07 10.36 71.90
C ASP A 43 -16.32 11.85 71.59
N LEU A 44 -16.49 12.17 70.31
CA LEU A 44 -16.98 13.45 69.82
C LEU A 44 -18.37 13.30 69.18
N ALA A 45 -19.35 14.02 69.73
CA ALA A 45 -20.70 14.10 69.19
C ALA A 45 -21.11 15.55 68.87
N VAL A 46 -21.57 15.81 67.65
CA VAL A 46 -22.25 17.06 67.26
C VAL A 46 -23.73 16.74 67.08
N ASN A 47 -24.50 16.78 68.17
CA ASN A 47 -25.89 16.31 68.18
C ASN A 47 -26.88 17.33 67.59
N GLU A 48 -26.69 18.61 67.89
CA GLU A 48 -27.62 19.69 67.50
C GLU A 48 -26.91 21.05 67.49
N GLY A 49 -27.01 21.82 66.41
CA GLY A 49 -26.34 23.12 66.20
C GLY A 49 -25.08 23.04 65.31
N VAL A 50 -24.36 24.15 65.11
CA VAL A 50 -23.25 24.24 64.15
C VAL A 50 -21.89 24.23 64.85
N LEU A 51 -21.01 23.28 64.52
CA LEU A 51 -19.59 23.32 64.90
C LEU A 51 -18.77 24.01 63.78
N SER A 52 -18.38 25.26 64.04
CA SER A 52 -17.62 26.12 63.14
C SER A 52 -16.13 26.09 63.47
N ARG A 53 -15.37 25.18 62.84
CA ARG A 53 -13.93 25.00 63.14
C ARG A 53 -12.99 25.88 62.32
N GLY A 54 -13.43 26.43 61.19
CA GLY A 54 -12.52 27.10 60.26
C GLY A 54 -11.43 26.15 59.74
N LEU A 55 -10.17 26.41 60.09
CA LEU A 55 -9.01 25.54 59.79
C LEU A 55 -8.48 24.81 61.03
N SER A 56 -9.09 25.01 62.20
CA SER A 56 -8.65 24.39 63.46
C SER A 56 -8.76 22.86 63.37
N GLU A 57 -7.72 22.18 63.82
CA GLU A 57 -7.63 20.71 63.83
C GLU A 57 -8.42 20.12 64.99
N ILE A 58 -8.94 18.91 64.79
CA ILE A 58 -9.64 18.10 65.79
C ILE A 58 -9.02 16.71 65.79
N SER A 59 -8.48 16.27 66.92
CA SER A 59 -8.13 14.87 67.17
C SER A 59 -9.23 14.19 67.99
N VAL A 60 -9.57 12.95 67.64
CA VAL A 60 -10.58 12.13 68.32
C VAL A 60 -10.10 10.68 68.45
N ALA A 61 -10.01 10.19 69.68
CA ALA A 61 -9.61 8.81 69.94
C ALA A 61 -10.78 7.82 69.94
N GLY A 62 -11.99 8.27 70.27
CA GLY A 62 -13.22 7.47 70.32
C GLY A 62 -14.12 7.61 69.09
N ASP A 63 -15.43 7.48 69.29
CA ASP A 63 -16.43 7.56 68.23
C ASP A 63 -16.64 9.02 67.75
N LEU A 64 -16.85 9.20 66.44
CA LEU A 64 -17.29 10.47 65.84
C LEU A 64 -18.75 10.34 65.37
N SER A 65 -19.64 11.17 65.90
CA SER A 65 -21.05 11.18 65.52
C SER A 65 -21.58 12.58 65.20
N THR A 66 -22.22 12.70 64.04
CA THR A 66 -23.03 13.88 63.66
C THR A 66 -24.51 13.51 63.79
N GLY A 67 -25.21 14.13 64.74
CA GLY A 67 -26.65 13.94 64.93
C GLY A 67 -27.48 14.66 63.88
N LEU A 68 -28.77 14.30 63.74
CA LEU A 68 -29.67 14.78 62.68
C LEU A 68 -29.78 16.31 62.56
N ASN A 69 -29.49 17.05 63.63
CA ASN A 69 -29.56 18.51 63.67
C ASN A 69 -28.19 19.17 63.90
N GLY A 70 -27.10 18.41 63.85
CA GLY A 70 -25.74 18.89 64.04
C GLY A 70 -25.05 19.17 62.71
N SER A 71 -24.49 20.35 62.50
CA SER A 71 -23.84 20.70 61.23
C SER A 71 -22.38 21.13 61.45
N TRP A 72 -21.60 21.08 60.38
CA TRP A 72 -20.18 21.46 60.41
C TRP A 72 -19.91 22.62 59.46
N THR A 73 -19.01 23.54 59.84
CA THR A 73 -18.42 24.50 58.89
C THR A 73 -16.91 24.60 59.06
N GLY A 74 -16.21 24.79 57.93
CA GLY A 74 -14.74 24.80 57.87
C GLY A 74 -14.14 23.44 57.54
N VAL A 75 -12.90 23.46 57.04
CA VAL A 75 -12.18 22.34 56.40
C VAL A 75 -10.87 21.98 57.12
N GLY A 76 -10.80 22.25 58.43
CA GLY A 76 -9.69 21.79 59.28
C GLY A 76 -9.58 20.26 59.32
N THR A 77 -8.43 19.75 59.77
CA THR A 77 -8.16 18.31 59.87
C THR A 77 -8.97 17.66 60.99
N THR A 78 -9.56 16.50 60.72
CA THR A 78 -10.14 15.59 61.71
C THR A 78 -9.27 14.33 61.75
N THR A 79 -8.50 14.16 62.81
CA THR A 79 -7.61 13.01 62.98
C THR A 79 -8.24 11.99 63.91
N PHE A 80 -8.42 10.76 63.44
CA PHE A 80 -8.70 9.61 64.31
C PHE A 80 -7.37 9.08 64.84
N ASP A 81 -7.01 9.37 66.09
CA ASP A 81 -5.69 9.07 66.67
C ASP A 81 -5.71 7.99 67.77
N GLY A 82 -6.89 7.47 68.11
CA GLY A 82 -7.09 6.42 69.12
C GLY A 82 -6.66 5.02 68.69
N ASN A 83 -6.86 4.03 69.57
CA ASN A 83 -6.53 2.62 69.32
C ASN A 83 -7.79 1.77 69.15
N GLY A 84 -7.67 0.62 68.48
CA GLY A 84 -8.75 -0.38 68.43
C GLY A 84 -9.79 -0.02 67.39
N THR A 85 -11.09 -0.11 67.72
CA THR A 85 -12.18 0.15 66.78
C THR A 85 -13.04 1.30 67.27
N SER A 86 -13.25 2.30 66.41
CA SER A 86 -14.15 3.43 66.65
C SER A 86 -15.14 3.57 65.49
N ASN A 87 -16.30 4.16 65.78
CA ASN A 87 -17.34 4.40 64.80
C ASN A 87 -17.27 5.82 64.23
N TRP A 88 -17.58 5.96 62.95
CA TRP A 88 -17.86 7.25 62.31
C TRP A 88 -19.27 7.23 61.73
N SER A 89 -20.12 8.16 62.16
CA SER A 89 -21.53 8.22 61.75
C SER A 89 -22.01 9.64 61.47
N ASP A 90 -22.95 9.73 60.53
CA ASP A 90 -23.79 10.90 60.31
C ASP A 90 -25.25 10.45 60.17
N ALA A 91 -26.15 11.17 60.83
CA ALA A 91 -27.59 10.92 60.77
C ALA A 91 -28.33 11.77 59.71
N HIS A 92 -27.62 12.62 58.95
CA HIS A 92 -28.21 13.41 57.86
C HIS A 92 -28.56 12.54 56.65
N LEU A 93 -29.59 12.98 55.91
CA LEU A 93 -29.90 12.43 54.59
C LEU A 93 -28.82 12.75 53.55
N THR A 94 -28.12 13.87 53.73
CA THR A 94 -26.94 14.28 52.98
C THR A 94 -25.84 14.54 54.02
N PRO A 95 -24.83 13.65 54.15
CA PRO A 95 -23.87 13.74 55.23
C PRO A 95 -23.09 15.06 55.24
N GLU A 96 -22.76 15.53 56.44
CA GLU A 96 -22.02 16.76 56.67
C GLU A 96 -20.52 16.53 56.45
N ASN A 97 -19.86 17.50 55.81
CA ASN A 97 -18.43 17.45 55.56
C ASN A 97 -17.65 17.68 56.88
N VAL A 98 -17.04 16.61 57.40
CA VAL A 98 -16.24 16.68 58.63
C VAL A 98 -14.79 17.14 58.40
N GLY A 99 -14.49 17.86 57.33
CA GLY A 99 -13.17 18.42 57.04
C GLY A 99 -12.20 17.36 56.50
N LYS A 100 -10.89 17.59 56.65
CA LYS A 100 -9.86 16.67 56.12
C LYS A 100 -9.67 15.50 57.07
N VAL A 101 -10.21 14.34 56.74
CA VAL A 101 -10.11 13.15 57.60
C VAL A 101 -8.75 12.49 57.42
N VAL A 102 -8.08 12.25 58.55
CA VAL A 102 -6.84 11.49 58.66
C VAL A 102 -7.07 10.36 59.66
N ILE A 103 -6.88 9.12 59.23
CA ILE A 103 -6.89 7.95 60.10
C ILE A 103 -5.43 7.55 60.23
N ASP A 104 -4.77 7.96 61.31
CA ASP A 104 -3.32 7.79 61.49
C ASP A 104 -2.94 7.78 62.98
N GLY A 105 -1.68 7.47 63.27
CA GLY A 105 -1.12 7.40 64.61
C GLY A 105 -0.79 5.95 64.99
N SER A 106 -1.50 5.41 65.97
CA SER A 106 -1.43 3.99 66.33
C SER A 106 -2.44 3.17 65.54
N SER A 107 -2.07 2.00 65.02
CA SER A 107 -2.98 1.08 64.31
C SER A 107 -4.40 1.01 64.90
N LYS A 108 -5.39 1.33 64.05
CA LYS A 108 -6.82 1.36 64.39
C LYS A 108 -7.72 0.91 63.24
N THR A 109 -9.00 0.76 63.55
CA THR A 109 -10.08 0.52 62.59
C THR A 109 -11.18 1.54 62.80
N ILE A 110 -11.50 2.30 61.76
CA ILE A 110 -12.68 3.16 61.73
C ILE A 110 -13.78 2.44 60.96
N SER A 111 -14.86 2.08 61.66
CA SER A 111 -16.04 1.47 61.05
C SER A 111 -17.11 2.54 60.85
N LEU A 112 -17.70 2.58 59.67
CA LEU A 112 -18.88 3.43 59.47
C LEU A 112 -20.08 2.88 60.25
N ALA A 113 -20.87 3.78 60.83
CA ALA A 113 -22.15 3.50 61.48
C ALA A 113 -23.30 4.36 60.90
N GLY A 114 -23.05 4.99 59.75
CA GLY A 114 -23.94 5.81 58.93
C GLY A 114 -23.21 6.23 57.67
N ASN A 115 -23.93 6.79 56.68
CA ASN A 115 -23.29 7.42 55.52
C ASN A 115 -22.51 8.65 55.99
N VAL A 116 -21.35 8.93 55.42
CA VAL A 116 -20.47 10.03 55.89
C VAL A 116 -19.92 10.88 54.75
N ALA A 117 -19.46 12.09 55.05
CA ALA A 117 -18.78 12.96 54.10
C ALA A 117 -17.53 13.63 54.69
N ALA A 118 -16.52 13.82 53.85
CA ALA A 118 -15.27 14.48 54.21
C ALA A 118 -14.74 15.35 53.07
N GLU A 119 -13.92 16.34 53.42
CA GLU A 119 -13.19 17.16 52.47
C GLU A 119 -12.18 16.29 51.74
N SER A 120 -11.33 15.57 52.47
CA SER A 120 -10.40 14.56 51.96
C SER A 120 -10.36 13.37 52.91
N VAL A 121 -9.90 12.21 52.45
CA VAL A 121 -9.66 11.04 53.30
C VAL A 121 -8.23 10.56 53.11
N SER A 122 -7.51 10.36 54.23
CA SER A 122 -6.18 9.74 54.25
C SER A 122 -6.15 8.60 55.27
N ILE A 123 -5.87 7.38 54.81
CA ILE A 123 -5.68 6.19 55.65
C ILE A 123 -4.17 5.97 55.83
N GLY A 124 -3.75 5.86 57.08
CA GLY A 124 -2.37 5.61 57.49
C GLY A 124 -1.88 4.22 57.08
N ALA A 125 -0.57 4.00 57.19
CA ALA A 125 0.09 2.80 56.67
C ALA A 125 -0.22 1.51 57.46
N ASP A 126 -0.85 1.61 58.64
CA ASP A 126 -1.23 0.51 59.52
C ASP A 126 -2.70 0.56 60.00
N ASP A 127 -3.53 1.34 59.30
CA ASP A 127 -4.92 1.61 59.66
C ASP A 127 -5.94 1.02 58.68
N ILE A 128 -7.18 0.86 59.15
CA ILE A 128 -8.30 0.33 58.37
C ILE A 128 -9.47 1.31 58.38
N LEU A 129 -10.01 1.63 57.21
CA LEU A 129 -11.34 2.24 57.07
C LEU A 129 -12.32 1.20 56.52
N SER A 130 -13.47 1.01 57.16
CA SER A 130 -14.48 0.03 56.75
C SER A 130 -15.86 0.65 56.58
N ALA A 131 -16.50 0.40 55.44
CA ALA A 131 -17.91 0.72 55.19
C ALA A 131 -18.89 -0.09 56.07
N SER A 132 -18.37 -1.03 56.88
CA SER A 132 -19.08 -1.95 57.75
C SER A 132 -19.93 -2.99 57.00
N ALA A 133 -20.43 -4.00 57.72
CA ALA A 133 -21.37 -4.98 57.16
C ALA A 133 -22.77 -4.39 56.80
N SER A 134 -22.98 -3.09 57.03
CA SER A 134 -24.21 -2.39 56.66
C SER A 134 -24.10 -1.57 55.38
N ASP A 135 -22.95 -1.66 54.68
CA ASP A 135 -22.75 -1.12 53.33
C ASP A 135 -22.95 0.41 53.23
N TYR A 136 -22.36 1.16 54.18
CA TYR A 136 -22.51 2.62 54.21
C TYR A 136 -21.69 3.34 53.14
N ASP A 137 -22.21 4.47 52.67
CA ASP A 137 -21.58 5.30 51.64
C ASP A 137 -20.61 6.34 52.23
N ILE A 138 -19.62 6.72 51.42
CA ILE A 138 -18.65 7.79 51.73
C ILE A 138 -18.66 8.83 50.61
N THR A 139 -18.81 10.11 50.95
CA THR A 139 -18.64 11.22 49.99
C THR A 139 -17.34 11.99 50.26
N VAL A 140 -16.55 12.24 49.20
CA VAL A 140 -15.27 12.97 49.28
C VAL A 140 -15.21 14.10 48.24
N TYR A 141 -14.73 15.29 48.66
CA TYR A 141 -14.70 16.50 47.83
C TYR A 141 -13.29 16.91 47.35
N GLN A 142 -12.23 16.26 47.84
CA GLN A 142 -10.82 16.45 47.51
C GLN A 142 -10.12 15.07 47.46
N ASP A 143 -8.83 14.99 47.76
CA ASP A 143 -8.06 13.75 47.57
C ASP A 143 -8.54 12.57 48.44
N TRP A 144 -8.43 11.37 47.87
CA TRP A 144 -8.57 10.08 48.56
C TRP A 144 -7.22 9.37 48.55
N ILE A 145 -6.70 9.07 49.74
CA ILE A 145 -5.40 8.43 49.90
C ILE A 145 -5.56 7.21 50.82
N ASN A 146 -5.44 6.00 50.27
CA ASN A 146 -5.36 4.76 51.04
C ASN A 146 -3.92 4.24 51.03
N ASN A 147 -3.23 4.28 52.17
CA ASN A 147 -1.90 3.70 52.32
C ASN A 147 -1.90 2.30 52.98
N ASN A 148 -3.07 1.76 53.31
CA ASN A 148 -3.19 0.41 53.87
C ASN A 148 -4.50 -0.27 53.46
N THR A 149 -5.55 -0.27 54.29
CA THR A 149 -6.77 -1.05 54.03
C THR A 149 -8.04 -0.20 54.00
N PHE A 150 -8.76 -0.28 52.88
CA PHE A 150 -10.14 0.12 52.74
C PHE A 150 -11.04 -1.10 52.49
N LEU A 151 -11.98 -1.36 53.41
CA LEU A 151 -12.98 -2.40 53.27
C LEU A 151 -14.28 -1.80 52.72
N ALA A 152 -14.43 -1.80 51.40
CA ALA A 152 -15.57 -1.20 50.69
C ALA A 152 -16.92 -1.89 50.95
N GLN A 153 -16.91 -3.19 51.24
CA GLN A 153 -18.12 -3.99 51.46
C GLN A 153 -19.06 -3.87 50.25
N GLN A 154 -20.33 -3.47 50.42
CA GLN A 154 -21.19 -3.08 49.29
C GLN A 154 -21.52 -1.58 49.26
N GLY A 155 -20.73 -0.74 49.94
CA GLY A 155 -20.96 0.71 50.00
C GLY A 155 -20.50 1.45 48.74
N THR A 156 -21.12 2.61 48.47
CA THR A 156 -20.72 3.50 47.36
C THR A 156 -19.72 4.55 47.83
N VAL A 157 -18.67 4.76 47.05
CA VAL A 157 -17.80 5.94 47.19
C VAL A 157 -18.21 7.00 46.17
N PHE A 158 -18.61 8.18 46.68
CA PHE A 158 -18.96 9.35 45.89
C PHE A 158 -17.81 10.36 45.85
N PHE A 159 -17.37 10.69 44.65
CA PHE A 159 -16.37 11.72 44.38
C PHE A 159 -17.06 13.00 43.85
N GLY A 160 -17.33 13.92 44.78
CA GLY A 160 -18.21 15.08 44.59
C GLY A 160 -17.51 16.42 44.32
N ALA A 161 -16.19 16.42 44.07
CA ALA A 161 -15.42 17.64 43.86
C ALA A 161 -15.96 18.48 42.69
N THR A 162 -16.08 19.79 42.86
CA THR A 162 -16.43 20.73 41.77
C THR A 162 -15.22 21.49 41.23
N SER A 163 -14.01 21.05 41.59
CA SER A 163 -12.73 21.64 41.18
C SER A 163 -11.78 20.56 40.69
N THR A 164 -10.77 20.96 39.90
CA THR A 164 -9.84 20.03 39.24
C THR A 164 -8.70 19.58 40.16
N ASN A 165 -7.82 18.72 39.62
CA ASN A 165 -6.58 18.24 40.22
C ASN A 165 -6.80 17.41 41.50
N LYS A 166 -7.80 16.51 41.50
CA LYS A 166 -8.02 15.58 42.61
C LYS A 166 -7.34 14.26 42.35
N THR A 167 -6.73 13.73 43.40
CA THR A 167 -5.96 12.49 43.33
C THR A 167 -6.66 11.38 44.09
N ILE A 168 -6.69 10.19 43.49
CA ILE A 168 -7.15 8.95 44.12
C ILE A 168 -5.96 7.98 44.20
N ILE A 169 -5.69 7.48 45.40
CA ILE A 169 -4.82 6.35 45.69
C ILE A 169 -5.70 5.32 46.41
N ALA A 170 -6.09 4.25 45.72
CA ALA A 170 -6.89 3.15 46.24
C ALA A 170 -6.07 2.18 47.11
N GLY A 171 -4.74 2.22 47.01
CA GLY A 171 -3.84 1.41 47.84
C GLY A 171 -3.83 -0.07 47.44
N GLY A 172 -4.35 -0.39 46.25
CA GLY A 172 -4.54 -1.77 45.78
C GLY A 172 -5.83 -2.46 46.24
N ASP A 173 -6.63 -1.84 47.11
CA ASP A 173 -7.95 -2.35 47.50
C ASP A 173 -9.01 -2.07 46.43
N SER A 174 -10.05 -2.90 46.41
CA SER A 174 -11.19 -2.72 45.52
C SER A 174 -12.20 -1.71 46.07
N PHE A 175 -12.79 -0.92 45.18
CA PHE A 175 -14.09 -0.30 45.45
C PHE A 175 -15.23 -1.27 45.13
N TYR A 176 -16.40 -1.05 45.73
CA TYR A 176 -17.62 -1.76 45.34
C TYR A 176 -18.36 -0.99 44.25
N ASP A 177 -19.08 0.07 44.65
CA ASP A 177 -19.66 1.05 43.72
C ASP A 177 -18.85 2.35 43.78
N LEU A 178 -18.62 2.93 42.60
CA LEU A 178 -17.82 4.13 42.45
C LEU A 178 -18.57 5.16 41.57
N THR A 179 -18.85 6.33 42.14
CA THR A 179 -19.61 7.39 41.46
C THR A 179 -18.91 8.74 41.50
N PHE A 180 -18.75 9.37 40.33
CA PHE A 180 -18.26 10.75 40.19
C PHE A 180 -19.43 11.67 39.83
N ASN A 181 -19.78 12.60 40.71
CA ASN A 181 -20.99 13.43 40.60
C ASN A 181 -20.76 14.93 40.86
N GLY A 182 -19.50 15.36 40.93
CA GLY A 182 -19.13 16.76 41.07
C GLY A 182 -19.01 17.48 39.72
N VAL A 183 -19.89 18.47 39.47
CA VAL A 183 -19.86 19.27 38.23
C VAL A 183 -18.57 20.09 38.16
N GLY A 184 -17.80 19.94 37.08
CA GLY A 184 -16.51 20.61 36.89
C GLY A 184 -15.34 20.01 37.67
N GLY A 185 -15.58 18.93 38.43
CA GLY A 185 -14.53 18.13 39.05
C GLY A 185 -13.63 17.45 38.04
N ALA A 186 -12.34 17.32 38.36
CA ALA A 186 -11.41 16.48 37.60
C ALA A 186 -10.59 15.60 38.54
N TRP A 187 -10.69 14.28 38.36
CA TRP A 187 -10.09 13.25 39.19
C TRP A 187 -9.09 12.41 38.40
N SER A 188 -8.01 11.98 39.04
CA SER A 188 -7.02 11.07 38.45
C SER A 188 -6.56 10.02 39.46
N PHE A 189 -6.49 8.76 39.03
CA PHE A 189 -5.85 7.69 39.80
C PHE A 189 -4.33 7.79 39.69
N SER A 190 -3.63 7.61 40.82
CA SER A 190 -2.16 7.59 40.84
C SER A 190 -1.56 6.21 40.60
N GLU A 191 -2.29 5.15 40.94
CA GLU A 191 -1.81 3.79 40.71
C GLU A 191 -2.15 3.29 39.30
N ALA A 192 -1.42 2.26 38.85
CA ALA A 192 -1.60 1.72 37.49
C ALA A 192 -2.87 0.89 37.33
N ASN A 193 -3.40 0.28 38.41
CA ASN A 193 -4.51 -0.66 38.31
C ASN A 193 -5.63 -0.31 39.30
N LEU A 194 -6.88 -0.47 38.87
CA LEU A 194 -8.07 -0.25 39.68
C LEU A 194 -8.96 -1.49 39.67
N SER A 195 -9.56 -1.82 40.80
CA SER A 195 -10.57 -2.87 40.90
C SER A 195 -11.89 -2.29 41.41
N VAL A 196 -12.97 -2.52 40.67
CA VAL A 196 -14.34 -2.15 41.03
C VAL A 196 -15.22 -3.39 40.92
N THR A 197 -15.77 -3.82 42.03
CA THR A 197 -16.47 -5.12 42.15
C THR A 197 -17.96 -5.03 41.84
N ASN A 198 -18.51 -3.83 41.64
CA ASN A 198 -19.86 -3.59 41.14
C ASN A 198 -19.81 -2.51 40.04
N ASN A 199 -20.43 -1.33 40.22
CA ASN A 199 -20.61 -0.35 39.14
C ASN A 199 -19.60 0.80 39.17
N PHE A 200 -19.19 1.26 37.99
CA PHE A 200 -18.41 2.47 37.79
C PHE A 200 -19.24 3.52 37.04
N THR A 201 -19.50 4.67 37.67
CA THR A 201 -20.36 5.72 37.12
C THR A 201 -19.68 7.09 37.12
N VAL A 202 -19.62 7.74 35.96
CA VAL A 202 -19.28 9.16 35.80
C VAL A 202 -20.54 9.94 35.45
N SER A 203 -21.25 10.42 36.46
CA SER A 203 -22.47 11.20 36.28
C SER A 203 -22.19 12.63 35.81
N THR A 204 -21.07 13.23 36.22
CA THR A 204 -20.61 14.56 35.81
C THR A 204 -19.10 14.71 36.00
N GLY A 205 -18.49 15.75 35.42
CA GLY A 205 -17.06 16.04 35.60
C GLY A 205 -16.17 15.17 34.72
N THR A 206 -14.87 15.16 34.99
CA THR A 206 -13.87 14.40 34.22
C THR A 206 -13.12 13.41 35.11
N VAL A 207 -12.96 12.18 34.64
CA VAL A 207 -12.15 11.15 35.31
C VAL A 207 -11.06 10.64 34.38
N THR A 208 -9.81 10.80 34.77
CA THR A 208 -8.67 10.15 34.11
C THR A 208 -8.46 8.78 34.74
N MET A 209 -8.65 7.74 33.92
CA MET A 209 -8.46 6.34 34.32
C MET A 209 -6.99 6.03 34.67
N PRO A 210 -6.73 4.95 35.42
CA PRO A 210 -5.37 4.41 35.61
C PRO A 210 -4.66 4.14 34.28
N THR A 211 -3.33 4.01 34.27
CA THR A 211 -2.55 3.72 33.05
C THR A 211 -2.50 2.24 32.67
N GLY A 212 -2.81 1.33 33.58
CA GLY A 212 -2.75 -0.13 33.41
C GLY A 212 -4.13 -0.73 33.14
N THR A 213 -4.72 -1.39 34.14
CA THR A 213 -6.01 -2.09 34.00
C THR A 213 -7.03 -1.61 35.02
N THR A 214 -8.23 -1.26 34.54
CA THR A 214 -9.43 -1.15 35.38
C THR A 214 -10.22 -2.45 35.25
N THR A 215 -10.29 -3.23 36.32
CA THR A 215 -11.09 -4.46 36.38
C THR A 215 -12.46 -4.14 36.94
N LEU A 216 -13.51 -4.44 36.18
CA LEU A 216 -14.90 -4.12 36.51
C LEU A 216 -15.76 -5.39 36.50
N SER A 217 -16.46 -5.65 37.61
CA SER A 217 -17.37 -6.81 37.74
C SER A 217 -18.86 -6.45 37.63
N GLY A 218 -19.20 -5.18 37.38
CA GLY A 218 -20.57 -4.72 37.11
C GLY A 218 -20.66 -3.84 35.86
N SER A 219 -21.57 -2.86 35.86
CA SER A 219 -21.85 -1.99 34.73
C SER A 219 -20.97 -0.74 34.69
N PHE A 220 -20.69 -0.26 33.47
CA PHE A 220 -19.95 0.98 33.21
C PHE A 220 -20.87 2.05 32.65
N SER A 221 -20.86 3.25 33.24
CA SER A 221 -21.59 4.39 32.70
C SER A 221 -20.78 5.68 32.82
N SER A 222 -20.69 6.44 31.73
CA SER A 222 -20.27 7.85 31.72
C SER A 222 -21.36 8.76 31.15
N VAL A 223 -22.62 8.32 31.23
CA VAL A 223 -23.78 9.09 30.77
C VAL A 223 -23.98 10.31 31.67
N GLY A 224 -23.33 11.42 31.30
CA GLY A 224 -23.39 12.72 31.98
C GLY A 224 -22.04 13.36 32.29
N GLY A 225 -20.94 12.61 32.20
CA GLY A 225 -19.58 13.12 32.39
C GLY A 225 -18.60 12.66 31.30
N THR A 226 -17.32 12.95 31.56
CA THR A 226 -16.21 12.60 30.66
C THR A 226 -15.28 11.62 31.36
N PHE A 227 -14.81 10.59 30.66
CA PHE A 227 -13.65 9.81 31.10
C PHE A 227 -12.53 9.87 30.06
N SER A 228 -11.28 9.84 30.54
CA SER A 228 -10.09 9.72 29.72
C SER A 228 -9.46 8.37 29.99
N HIS A 229 -9.40 7.52 28.96
CA HIS A 229 -8.96 6.13 29.07
C HIS A 229 -7.47 5.96 29.42
N ASN A 230 -6.63 6.98 29.24
CA ASN A 230 -5.21 6.99 29.63
C ASN A 230 -4.41 5.78 29.07
N ASN A 231 -4.67 5.42 27.82
CA ASN A 231 -4.15 4.23 27.13
C ASN A 231 -4.26 2.90 27.90
N ALA A 232 -5.29 2.76 28.73
CA ALA A 232 -5.47 1.61 29.62
C ALA A 232 -6.48 0.58 29.10
N THR A 233 -6.50 -0.58 29.77
CA THR A 233 -7.48 -1.63 29.52
C THR A 233 -8.66 -1.52 30.48
N LEU A 234 -9.88 -1.52 29.96
CA LEU A 234 -11.09 -1.85 30.73
C LEU A 234 -11.36 -3.34 30.59
N LEU A 235 -11.24 -4.06 31.71
CA LEU A 235 -11.42 -5.51 31.80
C LEU A 235 -12.75 -5.85 32.49
N MET A 236 -13.71 -6.35 31.72
CA MET A 236 -15.04 -6.73 32.19
C MET A 236 -15.04 -8.19 32.64
N THR A 237 -15.44 -8.46 33.89
CA THR A 237 -15.30 -9.78 34.54
C THR A 237 -16.60 -10.36 35.09
N SER A 238 -17.73 -9.65 34.98
CA SER A 238 -19.02 -10.09 35.51
C SER A 238 -19.44 -11.47 35.00
N GLY A 239 -20.10 -12.25 35.86
CA GLY A 239 -20.88 -13.43 35.47
C GLY A 239 -22.37 -13.14 35.28
N GLY A 240 -22.79 -11.88 35.47
CA GLY A 240 -24.18 -11.43 35.42
C GLY A 240 -24.55 -10.74 34.11
N VAL A 241 -25.67 -10.00 34.14
CA VAL A 241 -26.13 -9.17 33.03
C VAL A 241 -25.74 -7.73 33.31
N GLU A 242 -24.92 -7.14 32.45
CA GLU A 242 -24.34 -5.81 32.62
C GLU A 242 -24.56 -4.90 31.42
N THR A 243 -24.35 -3.61 31.63
CA THR A 243 -24.48 -2.57 30.62
C THR A 243 -23.21 -1.75 30.48
N LEU A 244 -22.96 -1.25 29.26
CA LEU A 244 -21.94 -0.26 28.95
C LEU A 244 -22.58 0.94 28.29
N ALA A 245 -22.35 2.13 28.85
CA ALA A 245 -22.86 3.39 28.35
C ALA A 245 -21.79 4.47 28.44
N ALA A 246 -20.96 4.59 27.40
CA ALA A 246 -19.90 5.59 27.33
C ALA A 246 -20.42 6.96 26.82
N SER A 247 -21.48 6.95 26.01
CA SER A 247 -21.95 8.11 25.25
C SER A 247 -20.83 8.80 24.47
N GLY A 248 -19.97 7.97 23.87
CA GLY A 248 -18.75 8.40 23.20
C GLY A 248 -18.95 8.91 21.78
N THR A 249 -18.03 9.78 21.38
CA THR A 249 -17.69 10.02 19.96
C THR A 249 -16.32 9.38 19.70
N PRO A 250 -15.84 9.32 18.44
CA PRO A 250 -14.50 8.81 18.17
C PRO A 250 -13.36 9.49 18.96
N PHE A 251 -13.57 10.71 19.49
CA PHE A 251 -12.54 11.52 20.16
C PHE A 251 -12.79 11.75 21.66
N THR A 252 -13.97 11.41 22.17
CA THR A 252 -14.36 11.69 23.56
C THR A 252 -15.13 10.51 24.12
N ASN A 253 -14.82 10.08 25.36
CA ASN A 253 -15.43 8.90 25.98
C ASN A 253 -15.28 7.62 25.14
N ALA A 254 -14.17 7.47 24.43
CA ALA A 254 -13.79 6.20 23.82
C ALA A 254 -13.10 5.30 24.86
N PHE A 255 -13.31 4.00 24.78
CA PHE A 255 -12.43 3.04 25.44
C PHE A 255 -11.09 2.97 24.68
N TYR A 256 -10.00 2.55 25.33
CA TYR A 256 -8.75 2.27 24.61
C TYR A 256 -8.64 0.80 24.26
N ASN A 257 -8.31 -0.05 25.25
CA ASN A 257 -8.53 -1.49 25.14
C ASN A 257 -9.79 -1.87 25.91
N LEU A 258 -10.68 -2.64 25.29
CA LEU A 258 -11.85 -3.21 25.96
C LEU A 258 -11.78 -4.73 25.88
N THR A 259 -11.83 -5.40 27.03
CA THR A 259 -11.72 -6.85 27.11
C THR A 259 -12.84 -7.44 27.95
N PHE A 260 -13.56 -8.42 27.41
CA PHE A 260 -14.56 -9.22 28.11
C PHE A 260 -13.99 -10.58 28.48
N ASN A 261 -13.90 -10.88 29.77
CA ASN A 261 -13.32 -12.13 30.32
C ASN A 261 -14.20 -12.79 31.39
N GLY A 262 -15.40 -12.25 31.63
CA GLY A 262 -16.41 -12.89 32.47
C GLY A 262 -17.27 -13.90 31.71
N SER A 263 -18.12 -14.66 32.40
CA SER A 263 -19.11 -15.54 31.75
C SER A 263 -20.46 -14.85 31.50
N GLY A 264 -20.57 -13.58 31.86
CA GLY A 264 -21.80 -12.80 31.79
C GLY A 264 -22.18 -12.34 30.38
N SER A 265 -23.20 -11.49 30.34
CA SER A 265 -23.66 -10.82 29.12
C SER A 265 -23.57 -9.31 29.30
N TRP A 266 -23.01 -8.61 28.32
CA TRP A 266 -22.84 -7.16 28.34
C TRP A 266 -23.59 -6.53 27.17
N THR A 267 -24.35 -5.47 27.44
CA THR A 267 -25.09 -4.75 26.39
C THR A 267 -24.60 -3.31 26.30
N PHE A 268 -24.16 -2.88 25.13
CA PHE A 268 -23.99 -1.47 24.84
C PHE A 268 -25.37 -0.82 24.74
N THR A 269 -25.64 0.18 25.57
CA THR A 269 -26.91 0.92 25.54
C THR A 269 -26.83 2.18 24.68
N ASP A 270 -25.61 2.59 24.31
CA ASP A 270 -25.41 3.67 23.35
C ASP A 270 -25.83 3.22 21.94
N THR A 271 -26.29 4.18 21.12
CA THR A 271 -26.49 3.93 19.69
C THR A 271 -25.17 3.67 18.97
N ASN A 272 -24.11 4.39 19.36
CA ASN A 272 -22.76 4.24 18.83
C ASN A 272 -21.74 4.15 19.97
N ALA A 273 -20.68 3.37 19.79
CA ALA A 273 -19.57 3.28 20.74
C ALA A 273 -18.22 3.20 20.01
N THR A 274 -17.14 3.59 20.69
CA THR A 274 -15.78 3.56 20.15
C THR A 274 -14.80 2.90 21.10
N THR A 275 -13.93 2.05 20.54
CA THR A 275 -12.69 1.59 21.16
C THR A 275 -11.53 2.10 20.29
N SER A 276 -10.64 2.94 20.83
CA SER A 276 -9.55 3.56 20.07
C SER A 276 -8.35 2.64 19.84
N ASN A 277 -8.36 1.44 20.43
CA ASN A 277 -7.40 0.37 20.17
C ASN A 277 -8.15 -0.98 20.10
N ASP A 278 -7.74 -1.99 20.87
CA ASP A 278 -8.23 -3.36 20.69
C ASP A 278 -9.53 -3.67 21.42
N PHE A 279 -10.39 -4.46 20.76
CA PHE A 279 -11.61 -5.04 21.31
C PHE A 279 -11.46 -6.57 21.40
N ARG A 280 -11.54 -7.14 22.61
CA ARG A 280 -11.33 -8.58 22.84
C ARG A 280 -12.50 -9.23 23.56
N ILE A 281 -12.95 -10.38 23.08
CA ILE A 281 -13.92 -11.24 23.77
C ILE A 281 -13.27 -12.59 24.06
N GLN A 282 -12.89 -12.79 25.32
CA GLN A 282 -12.28 -14.01 25.81
C GLN A 282 -13.31 -14.98 26.39
N SER A 283 -14.45 -14.47 26.87
CA SER A 283 -15.57 -15.25 27.40
C SER A 283 -16.85 -14.41 27.44
N GLY A 284 -17.99 -15.08 27.63
CA GLY A 284 -19.31 -14.45 27.73
C GLY A 284 -19.83 -13.90 26.40
N THR A 285 -20.81 -12.99 26.47
CA THR A 285 -21.44 -12.43 25.26
C THR A 285 -21.57 -10.91 25.30
N ALA A 286 -21.05 -10.22 24.29
CA ALA A 286 -21.23 -8.78 24.11
C ALA A 286 -22.32 -8.49 23.07
N THR A 287 -23.30 -7.65 23.39
CA THR A 287 -24.27 -7.14 22.41
C THR A 287 -23.84 -5.74 21.98
N PHE A 288 -23.44 -5.61 20.72
CA PHE A 288 -22.91 -4.38 20.12
C PHE A 288 -23.99 -3.30 19.98
N PRO A 289 -23.59 -2.02 19.81
CA PRO A 289 -24.50 -0.91 19.55
C PRO A 289 -25.37 -1.14 18.32
N SER A 290 -26.58 -0.58 18.32
CA SER A 290 -27.51 -0.72 17.19
C SER A 290 -27.19 0.17 15.98
N GLY A 291 -26.27 1.13 16.13
CA GLY A 291 -25.78 2.02 15.09
C GLY A 291 -24.40 1.61 14.63
N GLU A 292 -23.35 2.04 15.34
CA GLU A 292 -21.95 1.78 14.97
C GLU A 292 -21.08 1.41 16.17
N LEU A 293 -20.22 0.39 16.01
CA LEU A 293 -19.06 0.14 16.86
C LEU A 293 -17.77 0.47 16.08
N SER A 294 -17.14 1.58 16.42
CA SER A 294 -15.85 1.99 15.85
C SER A 294 -14.67 1.35 16.61
N ILE A 295 -13.71 0.74 15.91
CA ILE A 295 -12.54 0.04 16.47
C ILE A 295 -11.24 0.56 15.83
N GLY A 296 -10.33 1.08 16.66
CA GLY A 296 -9.04 1.64 16.24
C GLY A 296 -7.88 0.65 16.18
N GLY A 297 -8.09 -0.60 16.59
CA GLY A 297 -7.12 -1.70 16.54
C GLY A 297 -7.75 -3.00 16.04
N SER A 298 -7.48 -4.10 16.74
CA SER A 298 -7.97 -5.45 16.39
C SER A 298 -9.31 -5.79 17.08
N LEU A 299 -10.12 -6.65 16.44
CA LEU A 299 -11.22 -7.37 17.07
C LEU A 299 -10.84 -8.85 17.13
N VAL A 300 -10.84 -9.44 18.32
CA VAL A 300 -10.48 -10.86 18.49
C VAL A 300 -11.40 -11.56 19.48
N GLU A 301 -12.04 -12.63 19.02
CA GLU A 301 -12.73 -13.63 19.84
C GLU A 301 -11.83 -14.83 20.12
N THR A 302 -11.79 -15.30 21.37
CA THR A 302 -10.98 -16.48 21.76
C THR A 302 -11.74 -17.51 22.61
N GLY A 303 -13.00 -17.22 22.94
CA GLY A 303 -13.82 -18.10 23.80
C GLY A 303 -15.20 -17.57 24.21
N GLY A 304 -15.57 -16.36 23.78
CA GLY A 304 -16.94 -15.82 23.90
C GLY A 304 -17.54 -15.55 22.52
N GLY A 305 -18.56 -14.69 22.46
CA GLY A 305 -19.17 -14.26 21.19
C GLY A 305 -19.80 -12.87 21.27
N PHE A 306 -20.26 -12.33 20.14
CA PHE A 306 -21.06 -11.11 20.10
C PHE A 306 -22.41 -11.26 19.37
N ASN A 307 -23.37 -10.43 19.77
CA ASN A 307 -24.56 -10.12 18.99
C ASN A 307 -24.35 -8.76 18.33
N HIS A 308 -24.49 -8.68 17.00
CA HIS A 308 -24.19 -7.47 16.21
C HIS A 308 -25.13 -6.28 16.44
N GLY A 309 -26.28 -6.45 17.13
CA GLY A 309 -27.21 -5.35 17.45
C GLY A 309 -27.92 -4.71 16.24
N ASN A 310 -27.79 -5.31 15.05
CA ASN A 310 -28.14 -4.75 13.73
C ASN A 310 -27.32 -3.50 13.33
N GLY A 311 -26.18 -3.24 13.98
CA GLY A 311 -25.31 -2.12 13.66
C GLY A 311 -24.21 -2.45 12.64
N THR A 312 -23.33 -1.48 12.43
CA THR A 312 -22.09 -1.60 11.66
C THR A 312 -20.90 -1.72 12.60
N VAL A 313 -20.00 -2.67 12.35
CA VAL A 313 -18.66 -2.66 12.94
C VAL A 313 -17.73 -1.95 11.97
N LYS A 314 -17.09 -0.87 12.43
CA LYS A 314 -16.25 0.01 11.61
C LYS A 314 -14.82 0.02 12.15
N PHE A 315 -13.86 -0.45 11.36
CA PHE A 315 -12.44 -0.35 11.68
C PHE A 315 -11.87 0.97 11.17
N ILE A 316 -11.20 1.73 12.03
CA ILE A 316 -10.69 3.09 11.76
C ILE A 316 -9.18 3.22 11.99
N SER A 317 -8.48 2.10 12.18
CA SER A 317 -7.03 2.09 12.43
C SER A 317 -6.25 2.53 11.20
N ALA A 318 -5.23 3.38 11.39
CA ALA A 318 -4.22 3.65 10.36
C ALA A 318 -2.99 2.74 10.48
N ALA A 319 -3.02 1.76 11.40
CA ALA A 319 -1.91 0.84 11.62
C ALA A 319 -2.03 -0.40 10.72
N GLN A 320 -0.87 -0.94 10.35
CA GLN A 320 -0.75 -2.23 9.69
C GLN A 320 -0.79 -3.38 10.71
N GLY A 321 -1.22 -4.56 10.28
CA GLY A 321 -1.14 -5.80 11.07
C GLY A 321 -2.26 -5.98 12.10
N ASN A 322 -3.38 -5.27 11.96
CA ASN A 322 -4.57 -5.53 12.77
C ASN A 322 -5.19 -6.87 12.39
N LEU A 323 -5.88 -7.50 13.34
CA LEU A 323 -6.62 -8.75 13.15
C LEU A 323 -8.11 -8.52 13.36
N VAL A 324 -8.93 -9.07 12.47
CA VAL A 324 -10.39 -9.11 12.59
C VAL A 324 -10.84 -10.55 12.64
N ASP A 325 -10.86 -11.13 13.83
CA ASP A 325 -11.21 -12.52 14.08
C ASP A 325 -12.50 -12.61 14.93
N PRO A 326 -13.67 -12.76 14.29
CA PRO A 326 -14.93 -12.93 15.00
C PRO A 326 -15.22 -14.38 15.39
N ASP A 327 -14.27 -15.32 15.22
CA ASP A 327 -14.46 -16.76 15.41
C ASP A 327 -15.75 -17.31 14.76
N ASN A 328 -16.85 -17.44 15.53
CA ASN A 328 -18.14 -17.93 15.05
C ASN A 328 -19.26 -16.86 15.06
N SER A 329 -18.95 -15.63 15.47
CA SER A 329 -19.90 -14.52 15.51
C SER A 329 -20.05 -13.89 14.11
N SER A 330 -21.27 -13.48 13.76
CA SER A 330 -21.56 -12.87 12.46
C SER A 330 -21.70 -11.35 12.58
N PHE A 331 -21.04 -10.61 11.68
CA PHE A 331 -21.29 -9.19 11.53
C PHE A 331 -22.64 -8.95 10.84
N ASN A 332 -23.29 -7.84 11.16
CA ASN A 332 -24.39 -7.33 10.33
C ASN A 332 -23.81 -6.57 9.15
N ASN A 333 -23.23 -5.39 9.39
CA ASN A 333 -22.41 -4.70 8.40
C ASN A 333 -20.97 -4.61 8.90
N LEU A 334 -20.02 -4.68 7.97
CA LEU A 334 -18.59 -4.56 8.25
C LEU A 334 -17.98 -3.48 7.36
N THR A 335 -17.26 -2.54 7.96
CA THR A 335 -16.60 -1.44 7.23
C THR A 335 -15.15 -1.28 7.66
N PHE A 336 -14.24 -1.18 6.70
CA PHE A 336 -12.86 -0.76 6.88
C PHE A 336 -12.70 0.67 6.36
N ASP A 337 -12.32 1.61 7.24
CA ASP A 337 -12.23 3.04 6.95
C ASP A 337 -11.08 3.69 7.74
N GLY A 338 -9.91 3.08 7.62
CA GLY A 338 -8.67 3.59 8.19
C GLY A 338 -7.65 3.80 7.07
N PRO A 339 -7.32 5.05 6.71
CA PRO A 339 -6.31 5.32 5.71
C PRO A 339 -4.97 4.69 6.10
N ASN A 340 -4.35 3.94 5.19
CA ASN A 340 -3.16 3.11 5.44
C ASN A 340 -3.34 1.99 6.49
N GLY A 341 -4.57 1.73 6.92
CA GLY A 341 -4.86 0.62 7.83
C GLY A 341 -4.73 -0.71 7.13
N GLY A 342 -4.24 -1.72 7.86
CA GLY A 342 -4.08 -3.08 7.35
C GLY A 342 -4.73 -4.08 8.28
N TRP A 343 -5.70 -4.83 7.76
CA TRP A 343 -6.46 -5.83 8.51
C TRP A 343 -6.33 -7.20 7.89
N SER A 344 -5.96 -8.17 8.71
CA SER A 344 -5.98 -9.59 8.35
C SER A 344 -7.32 -10.20 8.80
N LEU A 345 -7.92 -10.99 7.91
CA LEU A 345 -9.08 -11.83 8.19
C LEU A 345 -8.57 -13.26 8.51
N PRO A 346 -9.16 -14.00 9.47
CA PRO A 346 -8.60 -15.24 10.03
C PRO A 346 -8.57 -16.40 9.04
N ALA A 347 -7.46 -17.16 9.06
CA ALA A 347 -7.20 -18.29 8.15
C ALA A 347 -7.90 -19.59 8.53
N SER A 348 -8.31 -19.72 9.79
CA SER A 348 -8.79 -20.99 10.35
C SER A 348 -10.30 -21.09 10.49
N ASN A 349 -11.04 -19.98 10.33
CA ASN A 349 -12.49 -19.90 10.49
C ASN A 349 -13.12 -19.12 9.33
N ASN A 350 -14.36 -19.46 9.01
CA ASN A 350 -15.15 -18.68 8.08
C ASN A 350 -15.58 -17.37 8.73
N MET A 351 -15.68 -16.29 7.94
CA MET A 351 -16.23 -15.02 8.39
C MET A 351 -17.57 -14.78 7.72
N THR A 352 -18.58 -14.38 8.50
CA THR A 352 -19.90 -14.07 7.96
C THR A 352 -20.25 -12.60 8.18
N VAL A 353 -20.58 -11.92 7.09
CA VAL A 353 -21.18 -10.59 7.08
C VAL A 353 -22.57 -10.71 6.46
N LEU A 354 -23.61 -10.56 7.29
CA LEU A 354 -24.99 -10.79 6.87
C LEU A 354 -25.51 -9.70 5.92
N GLY A 355 -24.98 -8.49 6.02
CA GLY A 355 -25.27 -7.34 5.19
C GLY A 355 -24.03 -6.87 4.43
N ASP A 356 -23.78 -5.56 4.43
CA ASP A 356 -22.78 -4.96 3.54
C ASP A 356 -21.35 -5.18 4.04
N PHE A 357 -20.48 -5.56 3.12
CA PHE A 357 -19.02 -5.57 3.29
C PHE A 357 -18.42 -4.38 2.54
N THR A 358 -17.82 -3.45 3.28
CA THR A 358 -17.28 -2.20 2.70
C THR A 358 -15.81 -2.00 3.05
N ILE A 359 -14.99 -1.69 2.06
CA ILE A 359 -13.65 -1.13 2.26
C ILE A 359 -13.67 0.28 1.71
N ALA A 360 -13.85 1.25 2.61
CA ALA A 360 -13.82 2.67 2.30
C ALA A 360 -12.39 3.17 2.17
N SER A 361 -11.50 2.76 3.08
CA SER A 361 -10.07 3.08 3.04
C SER A 361 -9.21 2.02 3.73
N GLY A 362 -7.95 1.90 3.31
CA GLY A 362 -7.00 0.89 3.78
C GLY A 362 -7.15 -0.47 3.12
N THR A 363 -6.46 -1.49 3.65
CA THR A 363 -6.30 -2.81 3.03
C THR A 363 -6.87 -3.91 3.92
N ALA A 364 -7.86 -4.66 3.43
CA ALA A 364 -8.33 -5.89 4.06
C ALA A 364 -7.77 -7.11 3.31
N THR A 365 -7.03 -7.95 4.01
CA THR A 365 -6.38 -9.14 3.47
C THR A 365 -7.11 -10.38 3.96
N SER A 366 -7.76 -11.06 3.03
CA SER A 366 -8.29 -12.39 3.27
C SER A 366 -7.16 -13.40 3.49
N THR A 367 -7.53 -14.55 4.03
CA THR A 367 -6.68 -15.74 4.15
C THR A 367 -7.46 -16.92 3.56
N SER A 368 -7.01 -18.17 3.75
CA SER A 368 -7.59 -19.36 3.10
C SER A 368 -9.00 -19.76 3.53
N GLY A 369 -9.65 -19.05 4.45
CA GLY A 369 -11.04 -19.29 4.87
C GLY A 369 -12.08 -18.71 3.90
N THR A 370 -13.37 -19.01 4.12
CA THR A 370 -14.48 -18.42 3.34
C THR A 370 -14.99 -17.13 3.97
N LEU A 371 -15.12 -16.07 3.18
CA LEU A 371 -15.82 -14.84 3.53
C LEU A 371 -17.23 -14.86 2.91
N PHE A 372 -18.25 -15.04 3.75
CA PHE A 372 -19.66 -14.98 3.35
C PHE A 372 -20.16 -13.55 3.40
N VAL A 373 -20.75 -13.08 2.30
CA VAL A 373 -21.33 -11.73 2.19
C VAL A 373 -22.79 -11.83 1.75
N GLY A 374 -23.69 -11.44 2.66
CA GLY A 374 -25.13 -11.48 2.45
C GLY A 374 -25.72 -10.19 1.85
N GLY A 375 -25.00 -9.07 1.90
CA GLY A 375 -25.39 -7.80 1.29
C GLY A 375 -24.48 -7.39 0.14
N SER A 376 -24.30 -6.08 -0.04
CA SER A 376 -23.50 -5.51 -1.11
C SER A 376 -21.99 -5.52 -0.79
N TRP A 377 -21.17 -5.75 -1.81
CA TRP A 377 -19.72 -5.64 -1.73
C TRP A 377 -19.26 -4.32 -2.32
N ASN A 378 -18.68 -3.46 -1.49
CA ASN A 378 -18.32 -2.10 -1.87
C ASN A 378 -16.88 -1.77 -1.51
N ILE A 379 -16.02 -1.68 -2.51
CA ILE A 379 -14.72 -1.07 -2.37
C ILE A 379 -14.81 0.34 -2.93
N THR A 380 -14.62 1.34 -2.07
CA THR A 380 -14.57 2.73 -2.54
C THR A 380 -13.29 2.85 -3.34
N ALA A 381 -13.40 2.91 -4.66
CA ALA A 381 -12.27 3.29 -5.49
C ALA A 381 -11.76 4.65 -4.98
N GLY A 382 -10.45 4.79 -4.79
CA GLY A 382 -9.88 6.08 -4.45
C GLY A 382 -10.43 7.10 -5.44
N VAL A 383 -10.99 8.21 -4.94
CA VAL A 383 -11.47 9.26 -5.82
C VAL A 383 -10.25 9.74 -6.59
N GLY A 384 -10.13 9.35 -7.86
CA GLY A 384 -9.13 9.82 -8.82
C GLY A 384 -9.35 11.30 -9.15
N GLY A 385 -9.26 12.14 -8.13
CA GLY A 385 -9.45 13.58 -8.16
C GLY A 385 -8.26 14.25 -7.48
N GLY A 386 -7.14 14.22 -8.19
CA GLY A 386 -5.84 14.73 -7.75
C GLY A 386 -4.80 13.63 -7.91
N THR A 387 -3.98 13.71 -8.96
CA THR A 387 -2.75 12.92 -9.11
C THR A 387 -1.82 13.24 -7.95
N SER A 388 -1.92 12.49 -6.85
CA SER A 388 -0.89 12.50 -5.82
C SER A 388 0.29 11.71 -6.38
N ALA A 389 1.27 12.41 -6.94
CA ALA A 389 2.45 11.83 -7.55
C ALA A 389 3.33 11.15 -6.47
N ALA A 390 3.07 9.89 -6.17
CA ALA A 390 3.82 9.16 -5.15
C ALA A 390 5.24 8.84 -5.66
N PRO A 391 6.29 9.20 -4.92
CA PRO A 391 7.66 8.77 -5.23
C PRO A 391 7.75 7.23 -5.33
N GLY A 392 8.45 6.73 -6.34
CA GLY A 392 8.57 5.29 -6.61
C GLY A 392 7.59 4.76 -7.66
N ASP A 393 6.61 5.55 -8.10
CA ASP A 393 5.79 5.24 -9.28
C ASP A 393 6.67 5.15 -10.53
N TYR A 394 6.36 4.21 -11.43
CA TYR A 394 7.12 4.06 -12.66
C TYR A 394 6.28 3.56 -13.84
N LEU A 395 6.80 3.80 -15.03
CA LEU A 395 6.29 3.27 -16.29
C LEU A 395 7.46 2.74 -17.13
N ILE A 396 7.35 1.50 -17.59
CA ILE A 396 8.28 0.88 -18.54
C ILE A 396 7.50 0.45 -19.78
N ARG A 397 7.90 1.00 -20.93
CA ARG A 397 7.36 0.62 -22.24
C ARG A 397 8.48 0.19 -23.16
N ARG A 398 8.18 -0.69 -24.11
CA ARG A 398 9.12 -1.13 -25.15
C ARG A 398 8.52 -0.96 -26.54
N ASN A 399 9.39 -0.98 -27.54
CA ASN A 399 9.02 -1.14 -28.94
C ASN A 399 9.04 -2.64 -29.29
N ASP A 400 7.87 -3.25 -29.53
CA ASP A 400 7.74 -4.68 -29.86
C ASP A 400 7.32 -4.93 -31.31
N SER A 401 6.77 -3.91 -32.00
CA SER A 401 6.35 -4.06 -33.40
C SER A 401 6.55 -2.83 -34.30
N ASP A 402 6.88 -1.66 -33.77
CA ASP A 402 7.01 -0.43 -34.56
C ASP A 402 8.32 -0.40 -35.35
N THR A 403 8.19 -0.42 -36.68
CA THR A 403 9.29 -0.34 -37.65
C THR A 403 9.32 1.00 -38.39
N ALA A 404 8.76 2.07 -37.82
CA ALA A 404 8.71 3.39 -38.47
C ALA A 404 10.11 3.89 -38.86
N SER A 405 10.24 4.46 -40.06
CA SER A 405 11.48 5.07 -40.53
C SER A 405 11.72 6.42 -39.86
N VAL A 406 12.95 6.69 -39.43
CA VAL A 406 13.36 8.04 -39.04
C VAL A 406 13.71 8.85 -40.29
N THR A 407 13.08 10.01 -40.41
CA THR A 407 13.23 10.91 -41.57
C THR A 407 13.77 12.28 -41.12
N THR A 408 13.90 13.23 -42.04
CA THR A 408 14.16 14.65 -41.68
C THR A 408 12.96 15.32 -41.03
N ALA A 409 11.77 14.71 -41.08
CA ALA A 409 10.63 15.08 -40.26
C ALA A 409 10.69 14.39 -38.89
N ASN A 410 10.20 15.10 -37.87
CA ASN A 410 10.14 14.61 -36.49
C ASN A 410 9.30 13.34 -36.37
N LEU A 411 9.87 12.31 -35.75
CA LEU A 411 9.22 11.07 -35.35
C LEU A 411 9.07 11.04 -33.82
N ASN A 412 7.86 11.27 -33.30
CA ASN A 412 7.58 10.99 -31.89
C ASN A 412 7.36 9.47 -31.76
N ALA A 413 8.19 8.80 -30.97
CA ALA A 413 8.20 7.35 -30.89
C ALA A 413 7.00 6.80 -30.11
N GLY A 414 6.26 5.89 -30.73
CA GLY A 414 5.33 5.01 -30.01
C GLY A 414 6.09 3.89 -29.31
N TRP A 415 5.73 3.60 -28.07
CA TRP A 415 6.21 2.48 -27.27
C TRP A 415 5.01 1.57 -27.05
N ASP A 416 4.77 0.71 -28.04
CA ASP A 416 3.51 0.00 -28.27
C ASP A 416 3.20 -1.06 -27.21
N THR A 417 4.19 -1.52 -26.44
CA THR A 417 4.04 -2.63 -25.50
C THR A 417 4.38 -2.22 -24.07
N ALA A 418 3.46 -2.52 -23.14
CA ALA A 418 3.71 -2.39 -21.71
C ALA A 418 4.69 -3.46 -21.23
N VAL A 419 5.68 -3.06 -20.43
CA VAL A 419 6.59 -3.99 -19.76
C VAL A 419 6.21 -4.09 -18.28
N ALA A 420 6.15 -2.95 -17.59
CA ALA A 420 5.68 -2.85 -16.22
C ALA A 420 5.22 -1.42 -15.91
N SER A 421 4.35 -1.26 -14.93
CA SER A 421 3.97 0.04 -14.40
C SER A 421 3.54 -0.09 -12.94
N ASN A 422 3.82 0.94 -12.16
CA ASN A 422 3.40 1.04 -10.77
C ASN A 422 2.93 2.48 -10.46
N GLY A 423 1.84 2.58 -9.70
CA GLY A 423 1.25 3.84 -9.26
C GLY A 423 0.50 4.62 -10.35
N SER A 424 0.21 5.89 -10.06
CA SER A 424 -0.74 6.71 -10.84
C SER A 424 -0.17 8.05 -11.34
N SER A 425 1.08 8.39 -10.99
CA SER A 425 1.74 9.63 -11.44
C SER A 425 2.07 9.66 -12.94
N ILE A 426 2.06 8.50 -13.60
CA ILE A 426 2.42 8.33 -15.00
C ILE A 426 1.34 7.51 -15.70
N SER A 427 0.75 8.05 -16.76
CA SER A 427 -0.10 7.29 -17.69
C SER A 427 0.45 7.34 -19.10
N TYR A 428 0.03 6.44 -19.97
CA TYR A 428 0.53 6.35 -21.34
C TYR A 428 -0.60 6.24 -22.36
N SER A 429 -0.56 7.12 -23.35
CA SER A 429 -1.39 7.07 -24.55
C SER A 429 -0.50 7.36 -25.74
N ALA A 430 -0.16 6.33 -26.52
CA ALA A 430 0.82 6.45 -27.59
C ALA A 430 0.56 7.67 -28.50
N PRO A 431 1.60 8.49 -28.79
CA PRO A 431 3.02 8.30 -28.45
C PRO A 431 3.47 8.97 -27.14
N THR A 432 2.57 9.49 -26.31
CA THR A 432 2.90 10.34 -25.16
C THR A 432 2.65 9.64 -23.82
N SER A 433 3.45 10.00 -22.82
CA SER A 433 3.11 9.79 -21.41
C SER A 433 2.52 11.06 -20.84
N THR A 434 1.57 10.95 -19.93
CA THR A 434 1.03 12.09 -19.16
C THR A 434 1.53 11.97 -17.73
N LEU A 435 2.19 13.02 -17.25
CA LEU A 435 2.88 13.07 -15.97
C LEU A 435 2.19 14.01 -15.00
N ALA A 436 2.10 13.60 -13.74
CA ALA A 436 1.78 14.48 -12.63
C ALA A 436 2.95 15.42 -12.30
N ALA A 437 2.70 16.50 -11.55
CA ALA A 437 3.75 17.41 -11.10
C ALA A 437 4.81 16.67 -10.25
N GLY A 438 6.08 16.95 -10.51
CA GLY A 438 7.18 16.26 -9.84
C GLY A 438 8.49 16.10 -10.60
N LYS A 439 9.52 15.61 -9.92
CA LYS A 439 10.77 15.14 -10.50
C LYS A 439 10.67 13.69 -11.00
N TYR A 440 11.19 13.46 -12.21
CA TYR A 440 11.24 12.13 -12.83
C TYR A 440 12.61 11.85 -13.41
N LEU A 441 13.10 10.62 -13.22
CA LEU A 441 14.17 10.05 -14.04
C LEU A 441 13.54 9.47 -15.31
N VAL A 442 13.99 9.94 -16.46
CA VAL A 442 13.58 9.45 -17.78
C VAL A 442 14.78 8.88 -18.49
N MET A 443 14.65 7.65 -18.98
CA MET A 443 15.66 6.98 -19.78
C MET A 443 15.00 6.34 -21.00
N TYR A 444 15.64 6.44 -22.15
CA TYR A 444 15.16 5.78 -23.36
C TYR A 444 16.32 5.36 -24.25
N SER A 445 16.07 4.34 -25.06
CA SER A 445 16.98 3.90 -26.12
C SER A 445 16.19 3.29 -27.27
N GLU A 446 16.73 3.37 -28.49
CA GLU A 446 16.15 2.75 -29.68
C GLU A 446 17.26 2.33 -30.63
N ARG A 447 17.06 1.17 -31.28
CA ARG A 447 17.94 0.69 -32.34
C ARG A 447 17.36 1.04 -33.70
N PHE A 448 18.23 1.53 -34.58
CA PHE A 448 17.91 1.78 -35.98
C PHE A 448 18.77 0.92 -36.89
N ASP A 449 18.14 0.33 -37.90
CA ASP A 449 18.80 -0.47 -38.93
C ASP A 449 18.56 0.13 -40.32
N THR A 450 19.54 0.00 -41.21
CA THR A 450 19.35 0.30 -42.64
C THR A 450 19.59 -0.92 -43.52
N THR A 451 18.64 -1.15 -44.43
CA THR A 451 18.76 -2.17 -45.49
C THR A 451 19.32 -1.59 -46.79
N ASP A 452 19.59 -0.28 -46.84
CA ASP A 452 20.11 0.39 -48.02
C ASP A 452 21.61 0.15 -48.21
N ILE A 453 21.92 -0.68 -49.20
CA ILE A 453 23.27 -1.07 -49.59
C ILE A 453 23.69 -0.45 -50.94
N THR A 454 23.13 0.71 -51.31
CA THR A 454 23.37 1.31 -52.63
C THR A 454 24.51 2.34 -52.67
N ASN A 455 24.97 2.84 -51.52
CA ASN A 455 26.00 3.88 -51.41
C ASN A 455 26.62 3.88 -50.00
N ASN A 456 27.63 4.70 -49.74
CA ASN A 456 28.36 4.71 -48.46
C ASN A 456 28.10 5.94 -47.56
N GLN A 457 26.97 6.63 -47.79
CA GLN A 457 26.56 7.80 -47.01
C GLN A 457 26.17 7.40 -45.59
N ARG A 458 26.28 8.37 -44.67
CA ARG A 458 25.82 8.24 -43.28
C ARG A 458 24.45 8.87 -43.14
N VAL A 459 23.69 8.34 -42.19
CA VAL A 459 22.41 8.86 -41.74
C VAL A 459 22.54 9.08 -40.24
N GLU A 460 22.56 10.33 -39.84
CA GLU A 460 22.64 10.76 -38.45
C GLU A 460 21.25 10.81 -37.84
N ILE A 461 21.13 10.29 -36.63
CA ILE A 461 19.89 10.24 -35.87
C ILE A 461 20.14 10.98 -34.57
N GLN A 462 19.34 12.02 -34.35
CA GLN A 462 19.29 12.80 -33.13
C GLN A 462 18.01 12.43 -32.36
N SER A 463 18.08 12.58 -31.05
CA SER A 463 16.95 12.39 -30.16
C SER A 463 16.81 13.52 -29.16
N ARG A 464 15.56 13.80 -28.77
CA ARG A 464 15.19 14.83 -27.79
C ARG A 464 13.98 14.34 -26.97
N LEU A 465 13.93 14.70 -25.70
CA LEU A 465 12.70 14.64 -24.92
C LEU A 465 11.83 15.85 -25.25
N LEU A 466 10.52 15.66 -25.24
CA LEU A 466 9.53 16.73 -25.40
C LEU A 466 8.70 16.85 -24.13
N ILE A 467 8.66 18.04 -23.55
CA ILE A 467 7.78 18.38 -22.43
C ILE A 467 6.75 19.37 -22.95
N ASP A 468 5.47 19.02 -22.90
CA ASP A 468 4.35 19.77 -23.51
C ASP A 468 4.62 20.16 -24.98
N GLY A 469 5.20 19.22 -25.73
CA GLY A 469 5.54 19.38 -27.14
C GLY A 469 6.81 20.20 -27.42
N LEU A 470 7.47 20.76 -26.41
CA LEU A 470 8.70 21.52 -26.53
C LEU A 470 9.92 20.61 -26.35
N ALA A 471 10.84 20.61 -27.34
CA ALA A 471 12.05 19.80 -27.28
C ALA A 471 13.06 20.34 -26.27
N THR A 472 13.68 19.46 -25.48
CA THR A 472 14.70 19.79 -24.48
C THR A 472 16.09 19.32 -24.92
N THR A 473 17.13 20.09 -24.62
CA THR A 473 18.53 19.68 -24.80
C THR A 473 18.97 18.66 -23.76
N THR A 474 18.45 18.75 -22.54
CA THR A 474 18.58 17.72 -21.51
C THR A 474 17.93 16.42 -21.94
N GLY A 475 18.64 15.29 -21.80
CA GLY A 475 18.18 13.98 -22.26
C GLY A 475 18.24 13.76 -23.76
N ALA A 476 18.95 14.62 -24.49
CA ALA A 476 19.32 14.39 -25.88
C ALA A 476 20.25 13.18 -26.06
N GLY A 477 20.26 12.64 -27.28
CA GLY A 477 21.17 11.57 -27.70
C GLY A 477 21.46 11.65 -29.19
N GLN A 478 22.57 11.05 -29.62
CA GLN A 478 23.02 11.04 -31.02
C GLN A 478 23.55 9.67 -31.41
N THR A 479 23.35 9.29 -32.67
CA THR A 479 24.03 8.16 -33.29
C THR A 479 24.01 8.30 -34.81
N TYR A 480 24.63 7.38 -35.54
CA TYR A 480 24.48 7.32 -36.98
C TYR A 480 24.57 5.90 -37.52
N VAL A 481 23.87 5.62 -38.61
CA VAL A 481 24.09 4.41 -39.43
C VAL A 481 24.88 4.78 -40.69
N ARG A 482 25.60 3.82 -41.24
CA ARG A 482 26.34 3.97 -42.50
C ARG A 482 25.94 2.90 -43.50
N LYS A 483 25.51 3.36 -44.67
CA LYS A 483 25.13 2.51 -45.79
C LYS A 483 26.35 1.80 -46.38
N GLU A 484 26.10 0.63 -46.94
CA GLU A 484 27.11 -0.17 -47.65
C GLU A 484 27.07 0.19 -49.14
N ASP A 485 28.22 0.32 -49.82
CA ASP A 485 28.27 0.59 -51.27
C ASP A 485 28.60 -0.65 -52.13
N GLY A 486 28.43 -1.84 -51.55
CA GLY A 486 28.74 -3.12 -52.18
C GLY A 486 30.23 -3.41 -52.35
N SER A 487 31.12 -2.56 -51.84
CA SER A 487 32.54 -2.89 -51.72
C SER A 487 32.82 -3.70 -50.44
N ALA A 488 33.71 -4.69 -50.52
CA ALA A 488 34.10 -5.48 -49.36
C ALA A 488 34.79 -4.58 -48.32
N GLY A 489 34.19 -4.41 -47.15
CA GLY A 489 34.72 -3.61 -46.06
C GLY A 489 33.73 -3.50 -44.90
N ASP A 490 34.22 -3.15 -43.72
CA ASP A 490 33.41 -3.16 -42.49
C ASP A 490 32.38 -2.01 -42.49
N TRP A 491 31.08 -2.36 -42.54
CA TRP A 491 29.94 -1.42 -42.58
C TRP A 491 29.06 -1.49 -41.33
N GLN A 492 28.79 -0.32 -40.75
CA GLN A 492 27.94 -0.14 -39.57
C GLN A 492 26.50 0.15 -40.02
N ARG A 493 25.70 -0.89 -40.28
CA ARG A 493 24.31 -0.74 -40.76
C ARG A 493 23.27 -0.64 -39.64
N ALA A 494 23.72 -0.74 -38.39
CA ALA A 494 22.92 -0.67 -37.18
C ALA A 494 23.52 0.37 -36.23
N ALA A 495 22.66 1.03 -35.47
CA ALA A 495 23.09 1.99 -34.45
C ALA A 495 22.05 2.08 -33.33
N ILE A 496 22.50 2.46 -32.13
CA ILE A 496 21.63 2.70 -30.98
C ILE A 496 21.71 4.19 -30.64
N VAL A 497 20.56 4.82 -30.44
CA VAL A 497 20.43 6.17 -29.89
C VAL A 497 19.71 6.07 -28.56
N GLY A 498 20.20 6.79 -27.55
CA GLY A 498 19.56 6.84 -26.24
C GLY A 498 19.89 8.13 -25.50
N GLY A 499 19.12 8.41 -24.47
CA GLY A 499 19.28 9.59 -23.64
C GLY A 499 18.67 9.40 -22.27
N SER A 500 19.17 10.18 -21.31
CA SER A 500 18.77 10.15 -19.91
C SER A 500 18.67 11.55 -19.34
N ALA A 501 17.68 11.76 -18.47
CA ALA A 501 17.47 13.06 -17.83
C ALA A 501 16.76 12.90 -16.49
N ILE A 502 17.08 13.78 -15.55
CA ILE A 502 16.16 14.12 -14.46
C ILE A 502 15.41 15.39 -14.87
N ILE A 503 14.10 15.27 -15.03
CA ILE A 503 13.23 16.38 -15.44
C ILE A 503 12.32 16.80 -14.29
N ASN A 504 12.03 18.09 -14.20
CA ASN A 504 11.09 18.64 -13.23
C ASN A 504 9.81 19.08 -13.95
N ILE A 505 8.70 18.43 -13.61
CA ILE A 505 7.37 18.68 -14.16
C ILE A 505 6.63 19.62 -13.22
N SER A 506 6.31 20.81 -13.71
CA SER A 506 5.74 21.88 -12.87
C SER A 506 4.24 21.76 -12.64
N ASN A 507 3.50 21.06 -13.51
CA ASN A 507 2.05 20.95 -13.45
C ASN A 507 1.63 19.49 -13.68
N ASP A 508 0.50 19.11 -13.10
CA ASP A 508 -0.15 17.85 -13.45
C ASP A 508 -0.59 17.86 -14.92
N ASP A 509 -0.79 16.66 -15.46
CA ASP A 509 -1.22 16.40 -16.83
C ASP A 509 -0.22 16.89 -17.91
N THR A 510 1.06 17.06 -17.58
CA THR A 510 2.10 17.45 -18.55
C THR A 510 2.46 16.28 -19.46
N GLU A 511 2.51 16.53 -20.77
CA GLU A 511 2.85 15.51 -21.76
C GLU A 511 4.37 15.34 -21.90
N LEU A 512 4.85 14.10 -21.86
CA LEU A 512 6.21 13.69 -22.18
C LEU A 512 6.23 12.81 -23.44
N ALA A 513 7.13 13.10 -24.38
CA ALA A 513 7.38 12.24 -25.53
C ALA A 513 8.88 12.12 -25.86
N THR A 514 9.27 11.00 -26.46
CA THR A 514 10.60 10.81 -27.04
C THR A 514 10.55 11.06 -28.55
N ARG A 515 11.40 11.94 -29.07
CA ARG A 515 11.45 12.29 -30.50
C ARG A 515 12.77 11.90 -31.14
N PHE A 516 12.69 11.26 -32.30
CA PHE A 516 13.80 10.98 -33.20
C PHE A 516 13.69 11.84 -34.48
N TYR A 517 14.82 12.30 -35.00
CA TYR A 517 14.90 13.04 -36.25
C TYR A 517 16.31 12.97 -36.85
N ARG A 518 16.45 13.40 -38.09
CA ARG A 518 17.73 13.41 -38.82
C ARG A 518 18.26 14.82 -39.00
N THR A 519 19.56 15.00 -38.75
CA THR A 519 20.33 16.22 -39.02
C THR A 519 21.29 16.08 -40.20
N ASP A 520 21.41 14.86 -40.75
CA ASP A 520 22.31 14.55 -41.84
C ASP A 520 21.89 15.13 -43.21
N SER A 521 22.86 15.13 -44.12
CA SER A 521 22.74 15.58 -45.51
C SER A 521 22.67 14.44 -46.55
N SER A 522 22.29 13.21 -46.17
CA SER A 522 22.17 12.07 -47.10
C SER A 522 21.17 12.34 -48.22
N SER A 523 21.45 11.81 -49.41
CA SER A 523 20.63 11.97 -50.61
C SER A 523 19.44 11.00 -50.70
N ASP A 524 19.19 10.20 -49.67
CA ASP A 524 18.15 9.16 -49.66
C ASP A 524 16.73 9.67 -49.38
N GLY A 525 16.57 10.98 -49.15
CA GLY A 525 15.27 11.61 -48.96
C GLY A 525 14.54 11.15 -47.69
N GLY A 526 15.23 10.54 -46.72
CA GLY A 526 14.65 10.21 -45.41
C GLY A 526 14.19 8.76 -45.20
N GLY A 527 14.36 7.83 -46.14
CA GLY A 527 13.48 6.64 -46.21
C GLY A 527 14.10 5.23 -46.20
N THR A 528 15.17 4.95 -45.45
CA THR A 528 15.72 3.58 -45.36
C THR A 528 16.38 3.23 -44.01
N THR A 529 16.06 3.97 -42.95
CA THR A 529 16.59 3.75 -41.60
C THR A 529 15.42 3.57 -40.63
N ASP A 530 15.19 2.33 -40.21
CA ASP A 530 13.95 1.91 -39.55
C ASP A 530 14.21 1.56 -38.08
N ARG A 531 13.25 1.86 -37.22
CA ARG A 531 13.24 1.37 -35.84
C ARG A 531 13.26 -0.16 -35.82
N THR A 532 13.93 -0.75 -34.82
CA THR A 532 14.10 -2.20 -34.70
C THR A 532 13.35 -2.72 -33.48
N PRO A 533 12.25 -3.47 -33.68
CA PRO A 533 11.49 -4.06 -32.58
C PRO A 533 12.34 -4.95 -31.66
N GLY A 534 12.05 -4.92 -30.37
CA GLY A 534 12.69 -5.72 -29.33
C GLY A 534 14.05 -5.21 -28.85
N TRP A 535 14.46 -3.99 -29.22
CA TRP A 535 15.76 -3.38 -28.85
C TRP A 535 15.67 -2.06 -28.10
N GLY A 536 14.50 -1.42 -28.08
CA GLY A 536 14.31 -0.08 -27.56
C GLY A 536 13.11 0.03 -26.64
N GLY A 537 13.14 1.04 -25.78
CA GLY A 537 12.10 1.30 -24.80
C GLY A 537 12.33 2.60 -24.05
N MET A 538 11.38 2.90 -23.15
CA MET A 538 11.35 4.08 -22.31
C MET A 538 11.02 3.65 -20.88
N THR A 539 11.82 4.13 -19.94
CA THR A 539 11.60 4.03 -18.50
C THR A 539 11.38 5.43 -17.93
N ILE A 540 10.31 5.59 -17.16
CA ILE A 540 10.00 6.81 -16.40
C ILE A 540 9.84 6.39 -14.95
N LEU A 541 10.58 7.01 -14.03
CA LEU A 541 10.51 6.77 -12.60
C LEU A 541 10.28 8.10 -11.87
N ARG A 542 9.22 8.17 -11.07
CA ARG A 542 8.94 9.29 -10.17
C ARG A 542 9.93 9.27 -9.01
N LEU A 543 10.74 10.32 -8.90
CA LEU A 543 11.68 10.52 -7.81
C LEU A 543 10.98 11.24 -6.64
N ASP A 544 11.58 11.21 -5.45
CA ASP A 544 11.07 11.98 -4.31
C ASP A 544 11.53 13.43 -4.39
N ASP A 545 10.59 14.38 -4.32
CA ASP A 545 10.91 15.81 -4.37
C ASP A 545 11.65 16.32 -3.12
N SER A 546 11.69 15.52 -2.05
CA SER A 546 12.43 15.84 -0.82
C SER A 546 13.92 15.51 -0.88
N TRP A 547 14.37 14.76 -1.88
CA TRP A 547 15.79 14.43 -2.05
C TRP A 547 16.54 15.65 -2.57
N ASN A 548 17.72 15.92 -1.98
CA ASN A 548 18.52 17.08 -2.39
C ASN A 548 18.94 16.92 -3.86
N TYR A 549 18.68 17.96 -4.64
CA TYR A 549 18.93 17.97 -6.06
C TYR A 549 19.67 19.24 -6.50
N ALA A 550 20.50 19.12 -7.52
CA ALA A 550 21.09 20.25 -8.20
C ALA A 550 21.06 20.05 -9.72
N ARG A 551 20.80 21.15 -10.44
CA ARG A 551 20.90 21.23 -11.89
C ARG A 551 21.61 22.50 -12.30
N TYR A 552 22.65 22.32 -13.10
CA TYR A 552 23.42 23.40 -13.70
C TYR A 552 23.43 23.25 -15.20
N ASN A 553 23.44 24.38 -15.90
CA ASN A 553 23.36 24.38 -17.35
C ASN A 553 24.16 25.52 -17.97
N VAL A 554 24.33 25.45 -19.28
CA VAL A 554 24.87 26.55 -20.09
C VAL A 554 23.71 27.44 -20.55
N SER A 555 23.78 28.74 -20.28
CA SER A 555 22.72 29.73 -20.50
C SER A 555 22.57 30.20 -21.95
N GLY A 556 23.52 29.83 -22.82
CA GLY A 556 23.54 30.14 -24.24
C GLY A 556 24.57 29.30 -24.96
N GLU A 557 24.51 29.27 -26.28
CA GLU A 557 25.48 28.57 -27.12
C GLU A 557 26.93 29.00 -26.76
N THR A 558 27.77 28.03 -26.39
CA THR A 558 29.11 28.28 -25.83
C THR A 558 30.15 27.39 -26.49
N ALA A 559 31.34 27.93 -26.77
CA ALA A 559 32.42 27.14 -27.37
C ALA A 559 32.75 25.90 -26.53
N THR A 560 32.99 24.79 -27.22
CA THR A 560 33.46 23.54 -26.60
C THR A 560 34.84 23.70 -25.94
N VAL A 561 35.21 22.71 -25.14
CA VAL A 561 36.53 22.64 -24.48
C VAL A 561 37.33 21.43 -25.01
N ASP A 562 38.64 21.44 -24.79
CA ASP A 562 39.59 20.46 -25.33
C ASP A 562 40.77 20.29 -24.35
N THR A 563 41.61 19.27 -24.54
CA THR A 563 42.75 18.87 -23.71
C THR A 563 42.37 18.43 -22.31
N PHE A 564 41.26 17.68 -22.19
CA PHE A 564 40.59 17.32 -20.93
C PHE A 564 40.41 18.53 -20.01
N ASN A 565 39.81 19.60 -20.55
CA ASN A 565 39.53 20.80 -19.79
C ASN A 565 38.10 20.78 -19.23
N GLU A 566 37.86 21.62 -18.23
CA GLU A 566 36.60 21.66 -17.48
C GLU A 566 35.46 22.24 -18.30
N VAL A 567 34.32 21.56 -18.31
CA VAL A 567 33.06 22.10 -18.83
C VAL A 567 32.53 23.13 -17.84
N VAL A 568 32.46 24.39 -18.26
CA VAL A 568 31.99 25.50 -17.42
C VAL A 568 30.48 25.64 -17.54
N TRP A 569 29.77 25.39 -16.44
CA TRP A 569 28.35 25.73 -16.29
C TRP A 569 28.24 27.20 -15.86
N ASP A 570 27.42 28.02 -16.50
CA ASP A 570 27.28 29.45 -16.17
C ASP A 570 25.94 29.79 -15.52
N GLN A 571 24.97 28.87 -15.57
CA GLN A 571 23.65 29.02 -14.98
C GLN A 571 23.38 27.95 -13.90
N THR A 572 22.79 28.39 -12.80
CA THR A 572 22.20 27.53 -11.77
C THR A 572 20.70 27.48 -12.03
N ALA A 573 20.21 26.34 -12.51
CA ALA A 573 18.77 26.13 -12.73
C ALA A 573 18.08 25.74 -11.43
N GLU A 574 18.71 24.87 -10.64
CA GLU A 574 18.23 24.42 -9.33
C GLU A 574 19.43 24.04 -8.44
N GLU A 575 19.38 24.36 -7.15
CA GLU A 575 20.47 24.07 -6.20
C GLU A 575 19.89 23.97 -4.79
N ASP A 576 19.75 22.73 -4.29
CA ASP A 576 19.33 22.46 -2.93
C ASP A 576 20.50 22.44 -1.94
N THR A 577 20.17 22.28 -0.66
CA THR A 577 21.16 22.17 0.41
C THR A 577 22.10 20.99 0.18
N GLY A 578 23.40 21.23 0.28
CA GLY A 578 24.43 20.21 0.07
C GLY A 578 25.25 20.46 -1.19
N PHE A 579 24.76 21.27 -2.13
CA PHE A 579 25.46 21.62 -3.36
C PHE A 579 25.89 23.10 -3.37
N SER A 580 27.00 23.39 -4.03
CA SER A 580 27.35 24.76 -4.41
C SER A 580 28.26 24.76 -5.64
N ARG A 581 27.96 25.62 -6.62
CA ARG A 581 28.76 25.72 -7.84
C ARG A 581 29.62 26.99 -7.90
N THR A 582 30.87 26.86 -8.35
CA THR A 582 31.73 27.97 -8.77
C THR A 582 32.42 27.66 -10.09
N GLY A 583 31.97 28.28 -11.18
CA GLY A 583 32.48 27.96 -12.52
C GLY A 583 32.09 26.54 -12.91
N ALA A 584 33.08 25.74 -13.33
CA ALA A 584 32.88 24.32 -13.64
C ALA A 584 32.70 23.43 -12.40
N ASN A 585 33.24 23.86 -11.27
CA ASN A 585 33.35 23.05 -10.06
C ASN A 585 32.05 23.06 -9.26
N ILE A 586 31.59 21.87 -8.88
CA ILE A 586 30.40 21.65 -8.05
C ILE A 586 30.85 20.98 -6.76
N THR A 587 30.84 21.70 -5.64
CA THR A 587 31.16 21.13 -4.33
C THR A 587 29.96 20.39 -3.78
N ILE A 588 30.13 19.11 -3.45
CA ILE A 588 29.11 18.24 -2.83
C ILE A 588 29.48 18.06 -1.36
N THR A 589 28.66 18.56 -0.46
CA THR A 589 29.02 18.68 0.97
C THR A 589 28.92 17.35 1.71
N ASN A 590 27.93 16.53 1.37
CA ASN A 590 27.63 15.28 2.08
C ASN A 590 28.35 14.10 1.41
N ALA A 591 28.82 13.16 2.21
CA ALA A 591 29.27 11.87 1.69
C ALA A 591 28.05 10.98 1.41
N GLY A 592 28.06 10.24 0.31
CA GLY A 592 26.92 9.40 -0.07
C GLY A 592 27.00 8.84 -1.48
N ARG A 593 25.88 8.28 -1.93
CA ARG A 593 25.69 7.84 -3.31
C ARG A 593 24.81 8.84 -4.04
N TYR A 594 25.20 9.17 -5.27
CA TYR A 594 24.54 10.19 -6.07
C TYR A 594 24.19 9.62 -7.44
N LEU A 595 22.93 9.79 -7.84
CA LEU A 595 22.54 9.59 -9.23
C LEU A 595 22.95 10.84 -10.02
N VAL A 596 23.79 10.65 -11.03
CA VAL A 596 24.28 11.73 -11.87
C VAL A 596 23.93 11.44 -13.32
N THR A 597 23.38 12.45 -13.99
CA THR A 597 23.22 12.44 -15.45
C THR A 597 23.71 13.78 -16.00
N TYR A 598 24.30 13.76 -17.19
CA TYR A 598 24.61 14.99 -17.92
C TYR A 598 24.38 14.79 -19.41
N THR A 599 24.07 15.89 -20.09
CA THR A 599 23.88 15.88 -21.54
C THR A 599 24.48 17.14 -22.15
N ILE A 600 25.39 16.96 -23.11
CA ILE A 600 26.07 18.04 -23.81
C ILE A 600 25.92 17.82 -25.32
N PRO A 601 24.86 18.37 -25.94
CA PRO A 601 24.75 18.44 -27.39
C PRO A 601 25.78 19.42 -27.96
N ILE A 602 26.45 19.04 -29.03
CA ILE A 602 27.49 19.79 -29.71
C ILE A 602 27.04 20.03 -31.15
N THR A 603 26.90 21.30 -31.52
CA THR A 603 26.61 21.74 -32.89
C THR A 603 27.87 22.27 -33.56
N THR A 604 27.96 22.12 -34.89
CA THR A 604 29.11 22.58 -35.67
C THR A 604 28.73 23.60 -36.75
N ASP A 605 29.66 24.48 -37.14
CA ASP A 605 29.50 25.41 -38.28
C ASP A 605 29.94 24.81 -39.64
N GLY A 606 30.18 23.49 -39.66
CA GLY A 606 30.66 22.73 -40.81
C GLY A 606 32.18 22.50 -40.80
N GLY A 607 32.65 21.55 -41.62
CA GLY A 607 34.05 21.13 -41.55
C GLY A 607 34.36 19.97 -42.48
N SER A 608 35.60 19.46 -42.43
CA SER A 608 36.00 18.24 -43.16
C SER A 608 36.69 17.19 -42.30
N ASP A 609 36.85 17.51 -41.02
CA ASP A 609 37.68 16.74 -40.12
C ASP A 609 36.87 15.57 -39.54
N ARG A 610 37.56 14.70 -38.82
CA ARG A 610 36.91 13.66 -38.03
C ARG A 610 37.15 14.09 -36.60
N THR A 611 36.06 14.31 -35.89
CA THR A 611 36.15 14.82 -34.54
C THR A 611 35.56 13.80 -33.59
N GLU A 612 36.34 13.39 -32.60
CA GLU A 612 35.86 12.60 -31.47
C GLU A 612 36.00 13.46 -30.23
N TYR A 613 34.87 13.64 -29.53
CA TYR A 613 34.89 14.18 -28.18
C TYR A 613 34.70 13.06 -27.19
N ILE A 614 35.39 13.16 -26.07
CA ILE A 614 35.23 12.28 -24.91
C ILE A 614 34.99 13.15 -23.70
N SER A 615 34.05 12.76 -22.85
CA SER A 615 33.87 13.34 -21.53
C SER A 615 33.96 12.29 -20.42
N LYS A 616 34.29 12.76 -19.22
CA LYS A 616 34.35 11.97 -17.98
C LYS A 616 34.02 12.83 -16.77
N ILE A 617 33.62 12.18 -15.68
CA ILE A 617 33.41 12.81 -14.37
C ILE A 617 34.71 12.74 -13.56
N GLN A 618 35.04 13.82 -12.86
CA GLN A 618 36.06 13.82 -11.81
C GLN A 618 35.47 14.18 -10.45
N LEU A 619 36.00 13.56 -9.39
CA LEU A 619 35.81 13.97 -8.00
C LEU A 619 37.19 14.34 -7.43
N ASP A 620 37.38 15.59 -7.02
CA ASP A 620 38.64 16.11 -6.51
C ASP A 620 39.86 15.85 -7.44
N ASN A 621 39.63 15.98 -8.76
CA ASN A 621 40.59 15.67 -9.84
C ASN A 621 40.94 14.17 -9.99
N THR A 622 40.17 13.27 -9.37
CA THR A 622 40.26 11.83 -9.59
C THR A 622 39.16 11.39 -10.54
N ASP A 623 39.52 10.68 -11.60
CA ASP A 623 38.56 10.15 -12.57
C ASP A 623 37.61 9.16 -11.90
N VAL A 624 36.31 9.29 -12.17
CA VAL A 624 35.32 8.29 -11.79
C VAL A 624 35.30 7.21 -12.86
N GLU A 625 35.61 5.98 -12.46
CA GLU A 625 35.67 4.83 -13.37
C GLU A 625 34.30 4.56 -14.01
N GLY A 626 34.30 4.16 -15.29
CA GLY A 626 33.07 3.97 -16.05
C GLY A 626 32.25 5.24 -16.33
N SER A 627 32.81 6.44 -16.17
CA SER A 627 32.11 7.70 -16.54
C SER A 627 32.41 8.23 -17.95
N TYR A 628 33.15 7.44 -18.75
CA TYR A 628 33.67 7.84 -20.05
C TYR A 628 32.63 7.62 -21.16
N VAL A 629 32.19 8.71 -21.77
CA VAL A 629 31.29 8.67 -22.94
C VAL A 629 31.87 9.48 -24.07
N SER A 630 31.56 9.12 -25.32
CA SER A 630 32.12 9.79 -26.48
C SER A 630 31.06 10.11 -27.53
N THR A 631 31.37 11.03 -28.42
CA THR A 631 30.56 11.32 -29.62
C THR A 631 31.47 11.49 -30.83
N TYR A 632 30.98 11.04 -31.99
CA TYR A 632 31.69 11.13 -33.26
C TYR A 632 31.00 12.09 -34.22
N ILE A 633 31.77 13.04 -34.74
CA ILE A 633 31.31 14.06 -35.68
C ILE A 633 32.13 13.98 -36.97
N ARG A 634 31.45 14.14 -38.10
CA ARG A 634 32.04 14.18 -39.43
C ARG A 634 31.17 14.99 -40.41
N GLU A 635 31.35 16.30 -40.36
CA GLU A 635 30.46 17.30 -40.97
C GLU A 635 30.35 17.13 -42.51
N ASN A 636 31.46 16.93 -43.22
CA ASN A 636 31.40 16.75 -44.69
C ASN A 636 30.87 15.38 -45.15
N GLN A 637 30.53 14.48 -44.22
CA GLN A 637 29.97 13.18 -44.53
C GLN A 637 28.74 12.84 -43.71
N SER A 638 27.93 13.85 -43.36
CA SER A 638 26.54 13.68 -42.94
C SER A 638 26.41 13.07 -41.54
N THR A 639 27.28 13.51 -40.62
CA THR A 639 27.22 13.28 -39.17
C THR A 639 27.62 14.61 -38.56
N ASP A 640 26.66 15.51 -38.51
CA ASP A 640 26.93 16.95 -38.54
C ASP A 640 26.99 17.52 -37.10
N ASP A 641 26.35 16.83 -36.15
CA ASP A 641 26.27 17.19 -34.74
C ASP A 641 26.73 16.02 -33.83
N GLY A 642 26.81 16.25 -32.51
CA GLY A 642 27.21 15.24 -31.54
C GLY A 642 26.48 15.39 -30.21
N VAL A 643 26.42 14.34 -29.40
CA VAL A 643 25.90 14.41 -28.04
C VAL A 643 26.73 13.54 -27.12
N LEU A 644 27.26 14.14 -26.04
CA LEU A 644 27.79 13.40 -24.90
C LEU A 644 26.68 13.25 -23.87
N SER A 645 26.32 12.00 -23.54
CA SER A 645 25.26 11.69 -22.58
C SER A 645 25.74 10.60 -21.63
N TYR A 646 25.58 10.84 -20.34
CA TYR A 646 25.96 9.90 -19.28
C TYR A 646 24.84 9.78 -18.25
N VAL A 647 24.67 8.58 -17.68
CA VAL A 647 23.88 8.33 -16.49
C VAL A 647 24.51 7.22 -15.65
N GLY A 648 24.52 7.38 -14.33
CA GLY A 648 24.96 6.34 -13.41
C GLY A 648 24.97 6.78 -11.96
N ILE A 649 25.21 5.83 -11.05
CA ILE A 649 25.40 6.12 -9.62
C ILE A 649 26.90 6.19 -9.32
N ILE A 650 27.32 7.28 -8.66
CA ILE A 650 28.70 7.48 -8.23
C ILE A 650 28.79 7.55 -6.70
N ASN A 651 29.95 7.18 -6.16
CA ASN A 651 30.24 7.30 -4.73
C ASN A 651 31.05 8.58 -4.46
N VAL A 652 30.54 9.42 -3.55
CA VAL A 652 31.09 10.76 -3.28
C VAL A 652 31.51 10.87 -1.81
N SER A 653 32.71 11.37 -1.56
CA SER A 653 33.18 11.71 -0.20
C SER A 653 32.74 13.13 0.19
N ALA A 654 32.69 13.40 1.49
CA ALA A 654 32.21 14.68 1.99
C ALA A 654 33.11 15.83 1.53
N SER A 655 32.50 16.85 0.93
CA SER A 655 33.16 18.03 0.36
C SER A 655 33.97 17.80 -0.91
N ASP A 656 33.80 16.67 -1.59
CA ASP A 656 34.38 16.45 -2.91
C ASP A 656 33.88 17.51 -3.90
N VAL A 657 34.75 17.87 -4.83
CA VAL A 657 34.45 18.75 -5.95
C VAL A 657 34.23 17.91 -7.20
N LEU A 658 33.00 17.89 -7.70
CA LEU A 658 32.62 17.28 -8.95
C LEU A 658 32.87 18.25 -10.12
N ASP A 659 33.50 17.76 -11.18
CA ASP A 659 33.58 18.44 -12.48
C ASP A 659 33.45 17.46 -13.65
N ILE A 660 33.12 17.99 -14.83
CA ILE A 660 33.15 17.24 -16.09
C ILE A 660 34.35 17.71 -16.88
N LYS A 661 35.24 16.77 -17.25
CA LYS A 661 36.30 17.02 -18.22
C LYS A 661 35.84 16.60 -19.59
N MET A 662 36.18 17.41 -20.60
CA MET A 662 35.97 17.09 -22.01
C MET A 662 37.25 17.29 -22.80
N ASP A 663 37.52 16.38 -23.73
CA ASP A 663 38.67 16.37 -24.62
C ASP A 663 38.25 16.11 -26.07
N MET A 664 38.93 16.77 -27.02
CA MET A 664 38.84 16.44 -28.43
C MET A 664 40.04 15.57 -28.80
N THR A 665 39.85 14.27 -28.82
CA THR A 665 40.94 13.30 -29.04
C THR A 665 41.41 13.22 -30.50
N ASP A 666 40.56 13.63 -31.45
CA ASP A 666 40.89 13.79 -32.87
C ASP A 666 40.08 14.98 -33.45
N GLY A 667 40.60 15.64 -34.50
CA GLY A 667 39.92 16.75 -35.19
C GLY A 667 40.47 18.17 -34.91
N THR A 668 39.66 19.18 -35.22
CA THR A 668 39.96 20.60 -34.93
C THR A 668 38.74 21.35 -34.38
N ILE A 669 38.93 22.15 -33.31
CA ILE A 669 37.85 22.82 -32.55
C ILE A 669 37.22 24.06 -33.19
N THR A 670 37.49 24.36 -34.46
CA THR A 670 36.97 25.60 -35.04
C THR A 670 35.47 25.47 -35.29
N GLY A 671 34.65 26.24 -34.57
CA GLY A 671 33.21 26.36 -34.83
C GLY A 671 32.33 25.30 -34.17
N HIS A 672 32.85 24.56 -33.19
CA HIS A 672 32.10 23.58 -32.40
C HIS A 672 31.61 24.20 -31.08
N ASN A 673 30.30 24.24 -30.87
CA ASN A 673 29.67 24.84 -29.69
C ASN A 673 28.75 23.85 -28.97
N MET A 674 28.74 23.91 -27.65
CA MET A 674 27.71 23.29 -26.82
C MET A 674 26.39 24.06 -26.99
N GLU A 675 25.29 23.33 -27.21
CA GLU A 675 23.96 23.93 -27.31
C GLU A 675 23.52 24.60 -26.00
N GLU A 676 22.70 25.65 -26.11
CA GLU A 676 22.00 26.25 -24.96
C GLU A 676 21.19 25.20 -24.20
N GLY A 677 21.34 25.18 -22.87
CA GLY A 677 20.67 24.21 -22.01
C GLY A 677 21.39 22.87 -21.87
N SER A 678 22.57 22.68 -22.47
CA SER A 678 23.51 21.61 -22.06
C SER A 678 23.63 21.59 -20.53
N SER A 679 23.46 20.44 -19.90
CA SER A 679 23.17 20.37 -18.46
C SER A 679 23.82 19.19 -17.75
N ILE A 680 23.92 19.33 -16.44
CA ILE A 680 24.21 18.27 -15.47
C ILE A 680 23.14 18.29 -14.38
N GLU A 681 22.66 17.11 -14.03
CA GLU A 681 21.69 16.84 -12.97
C GLU A 681 22.31 15.89 -11.93
N ILE A 682 22.23 16.27 -10.66
CA ILE A 682 22.85 15.56 -9.54
C ILE A 682 21.80 15.39 -8.44
N LEU A 683 21.52 14.15 -8.05
CA LEU A 683 20.54 13.80 -7.04
C LEU A 683 21.19 13.01 -5.90
N GLU A 684 21.07 13.50 -4.67
CA GLU A 684 21.53 12.79 -3.47
C GLU A 684 20.55 11.66 -3.14
N LEU A 685 21.02 10.41 -3.14
CA LEU A 685 20.20 9.29 -2.68
C LEU A 685 20.07 9.33 -1.15
N PRO A 686 18.89 9.00 -0.58
CA PRO A 686 18.66 9.11 0.85
C PRO A 686 19.55 8.14 1.64
N SER A 687 19.77 8.43 2.92
CA SER A 687 20.53 7.54 3.80
C SER A 687 19.86 6.17 3.90
N GLY A 688 20.65 5.09 3.82
CA GLY A 688 20.12 3.73 3.82
C GLY A 688 19.78 3.18 2.43
N ASN A 689 20.08 3.93 1.36
CA ASN A 689 20.05 3.37 0.01
C ASN A 689 20.98 2.14 -0.08
N GLU A 690 20.44 1.06 -0.62
CA GLU A 690 21.12 -0.19 -0.89
C GLU A 690 21.57 -0.16 -2.36
N THR A 691 22.88 -0.06 -2.60
CA THR A 691 23.45 0.11 -3.94
C THR A 691 24.67 -0.77 -4.20
N ILE A 692 25.01 -0.93 -5.48
CA ILE A 692 26.26 -1.57 -5.93
C ILE A 692 26.93 -0.71 -7.01
N ILE A 693 28.25 -0.71 -7.06
CA ILE A 693 29.09 -0.13 -8.11
C ILE A 693 30.21 -1.13 -8.42
N ALA A 694 30.04 -1.86 -9.53
CA ALA A 694 31.06 -2.72 -10.12
C ALA A 694 31.84 -1.94 -11.20
N GLU A 695 33.14 -2.19 -11.29
CA GLU A 695 34.08 -1.49 -12.17
C GLU A 695 34.94 -2.48 -12.95
N ALA A 696 35.31 -2.09 -14.16
CA ALA A 696 36.22 -2.83 -15.01
C ALA A 696 37.15 -1.90 -15.79
N THR A 697 38.40 -2.33 -15.97
CA THR A 697 39.43 -1.71 -16.82
C THR A 697 39.98 -2.70 -17.84
N THR A 698 39.49 -3.95 -17.82
CA THR A 698 39.80 -4.99 -18.79
C THR A 698 38.52 -5.72 -19.21
N GLY A 699 38.55 -6.37 -20.37
CA GLY A 699 37.40 -7.13 -20.89
C GLY A 699 37.23 -6.97 -22.38
N GLU A 700 36.31 -7.76 -22.96
CA GLU A 700 35.96 -7.73 -24.37
C GLU A 700 34.59 -7.06 -24.55
N MET A 701 34.56 -5.96 -25.30
CA MET A 701 33.36 -5.15 -25.56
C MET A 701 32.62 -5.54 -26.83
N ASN A 702 33.22 -6.36 -27.69
CA ASN A 702 32.59 -6.76 -28.94
C ASN A 702 32.79 -8.27 -29.23
N PRO A 703 32.26 -9.14 -28.34
CA PRO A 703 32.55 -10.56 -28.39
C PRO A 703 31.92 -11.27 -29.60
N VAL A 704 32.49 -12.41 -29.97
CA VAL A 704 32.04 -13.25 -31.11
C VAL A 704 30.69 -13.90 -30.85
N THR A 705 30.40 -14.18 -29.60
CA THR A 705 29.14 -14.73 -29.11
C THR A 705 28.60 -13.78 -28.05
N LEU A 706 27.28 -13.73 -27.92
CA LEU A 706 26.65 -13.17 -26.73
C LEU A 706 27.35 -13.75 -25.50
N THR A 707 27.88 -12.89 -24.65
CA THR A 707 28.70 -13.28 -23.50
C THR A 707 28.49 -12.23 -22.42
N GLU A 708 28.18 -12.71 -21.21
CA GLU A 708 28.15 -11.87 -20.03
C GLU A 708 29.50 -11.20 -19.80
N PHE A 709 29.46 -9.90 -19.50
CA PHE A 709 30.64 -9.10 -19.28
C PHE A 709 31.15 -9.27 -17.85
N ALA A 710 32.41 -9.70 -17.71
CA ALA A 710 33.06 -9.87 -16.42
C ALA A 710 33.58 -8.53 -15.85
N TRP A 711 33.36 -8.32 -14.56
CA TRP A 711 33.83 -7.13 -13.83
C TRP A 711 35.11 -7.41 -13.03
N ASP A 712 35.97 -6.40 -12.88
CA ASP A 712 37.27 -6.53 -12.23
C ASP A 712 37.20 -6.30 -10.71
N THR A 713 36.41 -5.31 -10.28
CA THR A 713 36.33 -4.86 -8.88
C THR A 713 34.96 -4.32 -8.52
N THR A 714 34.67 -4.21 -7.23
CA THR A 714 33.51 -3.47 -6.70
C THR A 714 34.00 -2.24 -5.94
N ALA A 715 33.72 -1.04 -6.46
CA ALA A 715 33.98 0.21 -5.75
C ALA A 715 33.07 0.36 -4.52
N PHE A 716 31.84 -0.16 -4.61
CA PHE A 716 30.90 -0.22 -3.50
C PHE A 716 29.95 -1.41 -3.68
N ILE A 717 29.53 -2.03 -2.59
CA ILE A 717 28.46 -3.04 -2.58
C ILE A 717 27.75 -3.01 -1.23
N ASP A 718 26.45 -2.86 -1.25
CA ASP A 718 25.60 -3.10 -0.09
C ASP A 718 25.22 -4.58 -0.05
N THR A 719 25.89 -5.32 0.83
CA THR A 719 25.74 -6.77 0.95
C THR A 719 24.42 -7.22 1.56
N ASP A 720 23.56 -6.28 1.98
CA ASP A 720 22.21 -6.61 2.43
C ASP A 720 21.23 -6.78 1.25
N ALA A 721 21.56 -6.25 0.06
CA ALA A 721 20.71 -6.33 -1.14
C ALA A 721 21.37 -6.91 -2.39
N PHE A 722 22.71 -6.98 -2.42
CA PHE A 722 23.46 -7.48 -3.57
C PHE A 722 24.60 -8.41 -3.15
N THR A 723 24.79 -9.47 -3.92
CA THR A 723 25.94 -10.36 -3.82
C THR A 723 26.67 -10.42 -5.16
N MET A 724 28.01 -10.36 -5.11
CA MET A 724 28.86 -10.52 -6.27
C MET A 724 30.14 -11.25 -5.87
N GLY A 725 30.56 -12.26 -6.65
CA GLY A 725 31.82 -12.94 -6.43
C GLY A 725 33.01 -11.98 -6.46
N ALA A 726 33.95 -12.12 -5.53
CA ALA A 726 35.07 -11.20 -5.40
C ALA A 726 35.92 -11.11 -6.69
N GLY A 727 35.81 -9.98 -7.40
CA GLY A 727 36.73 -9.47 -8.42
C GLY A 727 36.86 -10.27 -9.72
N THR A 728 35.90 -11.13 -10.09
CA THR A 728 35.89 -11.84 -11.38
C THR A 728 34.50 -12.31 -11.87
N ASP A 729 33.39 -11.86 -11.27
CA ASP A 729 32.06 -12.35 -11.67
C ASP A 729 31.46 -11.58 -12.86
N SER A 730 30.65 -12.27 -13.65
CA SER A 730 29.96 -11.72 -14.83
C SER A 730 28.55 -11.23 -14.54
N TYR A 731 28.06 -11.47 -13.32
CA TYR A 731 26.73 -11.10 -12.87
C TYR A 731 26.74 -10.61 -11.42
N VAL A 732 25.63 -9.99 -11.02
CA VAL A 732 25.32 -9.58 -9.64
C VAL A 732 24.04 -10.27 -9.23
N ASP A 733 24.06 -11.02 -8.14
CA ASP A 733 22.86 -11.58 -7.52
C ASP A 733 22.13 -10.47 -6.75
N VAL A 734 20.80 -10.42 -6.88
CA VAL A 734 19.97 -9.66 -5.94
C VAL A 734 19.62 -10.53 -4.73
N ASP A 735 19.78 -10.01 -3.52
CA ASP A 735 19.58 -10.80 -2.29
C ASP A 735 18.18 -10.62 -1.66
N VAL A 736 17.37 -9.72 -2.23
CA VAL A 736 16.04 -9.38 -1.70
C VAL A 736 15.06 -9.22 -2.85
N ASP A 737 13.82 -9.67 -2.64
CA ASP A 737 12.77 -9.47 -3.64
C ASP A 737 12.50 -7.95 -3.85
N GLY A 738 12.27 -7.55 -5.11
CA GLY A 738 11.83 -6.21 -5.44
C GLY A 738 12.24 -5.70 -6.82
N ASP A 739 12.11 -4.38 -6.99
CA ASP A 739 12.47 -3.67 -8.22
C ASP A 739 13.83 -2.97 -8.07
N TYR A 740 14.60 -2.97 -9.15
CA TYR A 740 15.99 -2.55 -9.16
C TYR A 740 16.31 -1.69 -10.37
N LEU A 741 16.89 -0.52 -10.10
CA LEU A 741 17.38 0.39 -11.12
C LEU A 741 18.85 0.10 -11.40
N PHE A 742 19.19 -0.17 -12.66
CA PHE A 742 20.57 -0.45 -13.08
C PHE A 742 21.04 0.49 -14.19
N PHE A 743 22.33 0.81 -14.16
CA PHE A 743 23.04 1.61 -15.14
C PHE A 743 24.33 0.92 -15.54
N ALA A 744 24.72 1.06 -16.80
CA ALA A 744 25.96 0.52 -17.32
C ALA A 744 26.62 1.53 -18.25
N ALA A 745 27.94 1.58 -18.18
CA ALA A 745 28.77 2.37 -19.06
C ALA A 745 30.06 1.63 -19.40
N GLN A 746 30.50 1.75 -20.65
CA GLN A 746 31.71 1.10 -21.14
C GLN A 746 32.37 1.97 -22.20
N GLN A 747 33.71 1.95 -22.25
CA GLN A 747 34.53 2.66 -23.21
C GLN A 747 35.68 1.78 -23.71
N THR A 748 35.95 1.78 -25.01
CA THR A 748 36.99 0.95 -25.63
C THR A 748 38.40 1.54 -25.51
N THR A 749 39.43 0.69 -25.44
CA THR A 749 40.84 1.06 -25.66
C THR A 749 41.19 0.87 -27.14
N ASN A 750 41.38 1.96 -27.88
CA ASN A 750 41.98 2.02 -29.23
C ASN A 750 41.55 0.91 -30.21
N GLY A 751 40.51 1.18 -31.01
CA GLY A 751 39.89 0.18 -31.88
C GLY A 751 40.69 -0.26 -33.11
N GLY A 752 40.66 -1.56 -33.39
CA GLY A 752 40.99 -2.13 -34.70
C GLY A 752 39.71 -2.29 -35.54
N THR A 753 39.70 -1.80 -36.80
CA THR A 753 38.54 -1.88 -37.74
C THR A 753 37.27 -1.17 -37.25
N ARG A 754 36.22 -1.00 -38.08
CA ARG A 754 34.98 -0.28 -37.69
C ARG A 754 34.01 -1.23 -36.99
N THR A 755 33.57 -0.89 -35.80
CA THR A 755 32.68 -1.71 -34.97
C THR A 755 31.66 -0.84 -34.23
N PHE A 756 30.60 -1.47 -33.71
CA PHE A 756 29.64 -0.80 -32.83
C PHE A 756 29.43 -1.61 -31.54
N PRO A 757 30.40 -1.58 -30.61
CA PRO A 757 30.24 -2.19 -29.30
C PRO A 757 28.93 -1.75 -28.67
N SER A 758 28.13 -2.72 -28.26
CA SER A 758 26.81 -2.51 -27.67
C SER A 758 26.62 -3.43 -26.46
N ALA A 759 25.73 -3.03 -25.57
CA ALA A 759 25.38 -3.84 -24.41
C ALA A 759 23.90 -3.76 -24.04
N ARG A 760 23.41 -4.77 -23.33
CA ARG A 760 22.05 -4.87 -22.79
C ARG A 760 22.09 -5.57 -21.44
N PHE A 761 21.14 -5.28 -20.56
CA PHE A 761 20.98 -6.06 -19.32
C PHE A 761 20.31 -7.40 -19.61
N SER A 762 20.61 -8.41 -18.80
CA SER A 762 19.90 -9.68 -18.70
C SER A 762 19.51 -9.96 -17.25
N VAL A 763 18.43 -10.72 -17.10
CA VAL A 763 18.00 -11.32 -15.83
C VAL A 763 17.92 -12.82 -16.04
N ASN A 764 18.67 -13.63 -15.30
CA ASN A 764 18.69 -15.10 -15.45
C ASN A 764 18.95 -15.52 -16.91
N ASP A 765 20.00 -14.97 -17.52
CA ASP A 765 20.35 -15.13 -18.95
C ASP A 765 19.28 -14.64 -19.97
N VAL A 766 18.21 -13.96 -19.53
CA VAL A 766 17.16 -13.42 -20.40
C VAL A 766 17.41 -11.94 -20.66
N ILE A 767 17.76 -11.61 -21.91
CA ILE A 767 18.04 -10.22 -22.34
C ILE A 767 16.80 -9.33 -22.18
N SER A 768 16.97 -8.20 -21.50
CA SER A 768 15.98 -7.13 -21.39
C SER A 768 15.65 -6.53 -22.76
N SER A 769 14.36 -6.57 -23.11
CA SER A 769 13.82 -6.06 -24.38
C SER A 769 13.64 -4.53 -24.47
N SER A 770 13.83 -3.81 -23.36
CA SER A 770 13.44 -2.39 -23.23
C SER A 770 14.60 -1.40 -23.20
N THR A 771 15.84 -1.87 -23.06
CA THR A 771 17.00 -0.99 -22.92
C THR A 771 18.23 -1.53 -23.63
N SER A 772 18.97 -0.63 -24.28
CA SER A 772 20.26 -0.94 -24.88
C SER A 772 21.17 0.29 -24.90
N GLY A 773 22.47 0.06 -24.97
CA GLY A 773 23.48 1.09 -25.19
C GLY A 773 24.50 0.64 -26.21
N GLY A 774 25.19 1.58 -26.84
CA GLY A 774 26.29 1.27 -27.74
C GLY A 774 26.88 2.54 -28.32
N GLN A 775 28.12 2.45 -28.82
CA GLN A 775 28.76 3.58 -29.48
C GLN A 775 29.67 3.15 -30.62
N PHE A 776 29.77 4.00 -31.64
CA PHE A 776 30.65 3.77 -32.77
C PHE A 776 32.13 3.78 -32.35
N ASN A 777 32.89 2.83 -32.89
CA ASN A 777 34.33 2.74 -32.67
C ASN A 777 35.08 2.36 -33.97
N ARG A 778 36.29 2.90 -34.18
CA ARG A 778 37.14 2.58 -35.34
C ARG A 778 38.61 2.86 -35.13
N SER A 779 39.46 2.25 -35.96
CA SER A 779 40.87 2.64 -36.05
C SER A 779 41.05 4.07 -36.60
N GLY A 780 41.39 5.00 -35.70
CA GLY A 780 41.70 6.42 -35.94
C GLY A 780 40.48 7.29 -36.30
N GLY A 781 40.39 8.49 -35.70
CA GLY A 781 39.26 9.42 -35.85
C GLY A 781 38.12 9.25 -34.86
N ALA A 782 37.98 8.05 -34.25
CA ALA A 782 37.02 7.73 -33.20
C ALA A 782 37.35 6.35 -32.64
N ASP A 783 38.43 6.24 -31.86
CA ASP A 783 39.00 4.96 -31.41
C ASP A 783 38.74 4.66 -29.93
N GLN A 784 37.89 5.48 -29.30
CA GLN A 784 37.56 5.46 -27.89
C GLN A 784 36.04 5.55 -27.68
N GLY A 785 35.29 4.74 -28.44
CA GLY A 785 33.84 4.65 -28.35
C GLY A 785 33.36 4.35 -26.93
N GLY A 786 32.61 5.28 -26.32
CA GLY A 786 32.07 5.17 -24.97
C GLY A 786 30.59 5.51 -24.91
N PHE A 787 29.82 4.71 -24.18
CA PHE A 787 28.37 4.90 -23.99
C PHE A 787 27.96 4.64 -22.54
N ALA A 788 26.80 5.19 -22.16
CA ALA A 788 26.13 4.90 -20.90
C ALA A 788 24.62 4.78 -21.13
N PHE A 789 23.97 3.89 -20.39
CA PHE A 789 22.52 3.69 -20.44
C PHE A 789 22.02 3.09 -19.12
N GLY A 790 20.70 3.07 -18.92
CA GLY A 790 20.09 2.47 -17.74
C GLY A 790 18.70 1.93 -18.01
N GLY A 791 18.21 1.14 -17.05
CA GLY A 791 16.91 0.49 -17.09
C GLY A 791 16.41 0.13 -15.70
N LEU A 792 15.08 0.09 -15.56
CA LEU A 792 14.43 -0.46 -14.37
C LEU A 792 14.10 -1.93 -14.64
N LEU A 793 14.58 -2.82 -13.78
CA LEU A 793 14.34 -4.26 -13.80
C LEU A 793 13.39 -4.59 -12.64
N THR A 794 12.23 -5.16 -12.94
CA THR A 794 11.11 -5.28 -11.99
C THR A 794 10.79 -6.72 -11.64
N ASN A 795 10.14 -6.93 -10.49
CA ASN A 795 9.71 -8.23 -9.98
C ASN A 795 10.86 -9.26 -9.86
N LEU A 796 12.04 -8.81 -9.44
CA LEU A 796 13.16 -9.71 -9.20
C LEU A 796 12.97 -10.44 -7.87
N SER A 797 13.32 -11.73 -7.86
CA SER A 797 13.36 -12.57 -6.68
C SER A 797 14.78 -12.69 -6.14
N ALA A 798 14.93 -12.87 -4.83
CA ALA A 798 16.23 -13.12 -4.24
C ALA A 798 16.90 -14.35 -4.89
N GLY A 799 18.13 -14.15 -5.40
CA GLY A 799 18.91 -15.10 -6.16
C GLY A 799 18.79 -14.98 -7.68
N ASP A 800 18.00 -14.03 -8.20
CA ASP A 800 18.04 -13.69 -9.63
C ASP A 800 19.39 -13.03 -9.98
N ASP A 801 20.00 -13.48 -11.07
CA ASP A 801 21.26 -12.92 -11.58
C ASP A 801 20.99 -11.73 -12.52
N ILE A 802 21.79 -10.68 -12.37
CA ILE A 802 21.78 -9.49 -13.24
C ILE A 802 23.14 -9.35 -13.90
N SER A 803 23.17 -9.49 -15.22
CA SER A 803 24.39 -9.37 -16.01
C SER A 803 24.28 -8.30 -17.11
N LEU A 804 25.44 -7.85 -17.56
CA LEU A 804 25.57 -6.99 -18.73
C LEU A 804 26.05 -7.84 -19.89
N GLU A 805 25.24 -7.91 -20.93
CA GLU A 805 25.49 -8.70 -22.14
C GLU A 805 26.09 -7.82 -23.22
N ASN A 806 27.35 -8.06 -23.59
CA ASN A 806 27.97 -7.37 -24.71
C ASN A 806 27.60 -8.06 -26.02
N ILE A 807 27.11 -7.28 -26.99
CA ILE A 807 26.53 -7.76 -28.25
C ILE A 807 27.07 -6.94 -29.41
N TYR A 808 27.47 -7.61 -30.50
CA TYR A 808 27.79 -6.93 -31.76
C TYR A 808 26.52 -6.76 -32.60
N ILE A 809 26.39 -5.62 -33.28
CA ILE A 809 25.22 -5.33 -34.13
C ILE A 809 25.59 -4.99 -35.58
N GLU A 810 26.88 -4.86 -35.89
CA GLU A 810 27.42 -4.61 -37.21
C GLU A 810 27.63 -5.88 -38.07
N VAL A 811 27.97 -5.67 -39.36
CA VAL A 811 28.09 -6.74 -40.38
C VAL A 811 29.43 -7.47 -40.31
N ASP A 812 30.52 -6.74 -40.08
CA ASP A 812 31.88 -7.27 -40.01
C ASP A 812 32.48 -6.96 -38.64
N ARG A 813 32.64 -8.02 -37.85
CA ARG A 813 33.00 -7.99 -36.43
C ARG A 813 34.51 -7.89 -36.21
N ALA A 814 34.91 -7.06 -35.24
CA ALA A 814 36.25 -7.11 -34.66
C ALA A 814 36.20 -6.97 -33.13
N ALA A 815 37.03 -7.75 -32.45
CA ALA A 815 37.19 -7.67 -31.00
C ALA A 815 37.65 -6.26 -30.57
N GLN A 816 37.02 -5.72 -29.52
CA GLN A 816 37.31 -4.44 -28.91
C GLN A 816 37.62 -4.63 -27.42
N THR A 817 38.74 -4.09 -26.96
CA THR A 817 39.14 -4.18 -25.56
C THR A 817 38.50 -3.05 -24.76
N LEU A 818 37.98 -3.35 -23.56
CA LEU A 818 37.53 -2.35 -22.61
C LEU A 818 38.71 -1.57 -22.03
N ASN A 819 38.56 -0.26 -21.90
CA ASN A 819 39.45 0.64 -21.17
C ASN A 819 38.88 1.05 -19.81
N HIS A 820 37.60 1.44 -19.83
CA HIS A 820 36.87 1.96 -18.68
C HIS A 820 35.44 1.43 -18.69
N GLY A 821 34.94 0.97 -17.56
CA GLY A 821 33.60 0.41 -17.47
C GLY A 821 33.06 0.37 -16.05
N ALA A 822 31.77 0.61 -15.90
CA ALA A 822 31.07 0.44 -14.64
C ALA A 822 29.65 -0.09 -14.85
N MET A 823 29.16 -0.82 -13.86
CA MET A 823 27.75 -1.13 -13.68
C MET A 823 27.35 -0.74 -12.27
N SER A 824 26.29 0.06 -12.15
CA SER A 824 25.78 0.51 -10.86
C SER A 824 24.31 0.16 -10.72
N GLY A 825 23.91 -0.22 -9.50
CA GLY A 825 22.56 -0.68 -9.19
C GLY A 825 22.02 -0.05 -7.91
N LEU A 826 20.70 0.07 -7.84
CA LEU A 826 19.95 0.58 -6.68
C LEU A 826 18.68 -0.24 -6.49
N ARG A 827 18.47 -0.77 -5.28
CA ARG A 827 17.19 -1.38 -4.93
C ARG A 827 16.15 -0.30 -4.61
N LEU A 828 15.05 -0.26 -5.35
CA LEU A 828 14.03 0.79 -5.20
C LEU A 828 13.38 0.77 -3.82
N GLY A 829 13.10 -0.42 -3.27
CA GLY A 829 12.51 -0.59 -1.93
C GLY A 829 13.39 -0.09 -0.76
N SER A 830 14.66 0.26 -1.01
CA SER A 830 15.55 0.85 0.01
C SER A 830 15.43 2.38 0.10
N VAL A 831 14.97 3.03 -0.98
CA VAL A 831 14.88 4.50 -1.09
C VAL A 831 13.45 4.99 -1.16
N PHE A 832 12.55 4.16 -1.67
CA PHE A 832 11.13 4.35 -1.57
C PHE A 832 10.65 3.37 -0.49
N SER A 833 9.94 3.85 0.52
CA SER A 833 9.27 2.96 1.47
C SER A 833 8.47 1.92 0.67
N ALA A 834 8.55 0.63 1.03
CA ALA A 834 7.72 -0.44 0.46
C ALA A 834 6.34 0.16 0.18
N PRO A 835 5.85 0.11 -1.07
CA PRO A 835 4.79 0.98 -1.54
C PRO A 835 3.75 0.98 -0.44
N ALA A 836 3.49 2.17 0.12
CA ALA A 836 2.23 2.33 0.79
C ALA A 836 1.23 1.85 -0.27
N SER A 837 0.53 0.74 -0.02
CA SER A 837 -0.84 0.62 -0.53
C SER A 837 -1.41 1.97 -0.19
N GLU A 838 -1.67 2.79 -1.22
CA GLU A 838 -1.40 4.22 -1.19
C GLU A 838 -1.83 4.95 0.10
N GLY A 839 -1.55 6.24 0.16
CA GLY A 839 -2.58 7.14 0.68
C GLY A 839 -3.89 7.04 -0.11
N SER A 840 -4.40 5.83 -0.39
CA SER A 840 -5.67 5.59 -1.02
C SER A 840 -6.68 6.04 0.02
N THR A 841 -7.30 7.17 -0.31
CA THR A 841 -8.60 7.50 0.25
C THR A 841 -9.65 6.44 -0.12
N GLY A 842 -9.31 5.48 -0.98
CA GLY A 842 -10.08 4.29 -1.31
C GLY A 842 -9.60 3.01 -0.64
N GLY A 843 -10.42 1.96 -0.70
CA GLY A 843 -10.12 0.65 -0.13
C GLY A 843 -9.40 -0.30 -1.08
N THR A 844 -8.71 -1.29 -0.53
CA THR A 844 -8.10 -2.42 -1.25
C THR A 844 -8.45 -3.73 -0.56
N PHE A 845 -8.80 -4.74 -1.35
CA PHE A 845 -8.94 -6.13 -0.90
C PHE A 845 -7.83 -7.00 -1.48
N ILE A 846 -7.21 -7.82 -0.63
CA ILE A 846 -6.21 -8.82 -1.04
C ILE A 846 -6.78 -10.20 -0.75
N ALA A 847 -7.10 -10.97 -1.79
CA ALA A 847 -7.77 -12.26 -1.64
C ALA A 847 -6.88 -13.37 -1.05
N ASN A 848 -5.56 -13.37 -1.32
CA ASN A 848 -4.58 -14.32 -0.77
C ASN A 848 -5.03 -15.80 -0.80
N GLY A 849 -5.63 -16.23 -1.92
CA GLY A 849 -6.11 -17.61 -2.08
C GLY A 849 -7.46 -17.93 -1.40
N GLY A 850 -8.16 -16.93 -0.84
CA GLY A 850 -9.44 -17.10 -0.14
C GLY A 850 -10.67 -17.14 -1.06
N LEU A 851 -11.74 -17.76 -0.56
CA LEU A 851 -13.05 -17.79 -1.23
C LEU A 851 -13.94 -16.65 -0.71
N VAL A 852 -14.50 -15.88 -1.63
CA VAL A 852 -15.65 -14.99 -1.35
C VAL A 852 -16.92 -15.67 -1.83
N GLU A 853 -17.85 -15.91 -0.91
CA GLU A 853 -19.16 -16.48 -1.20
C GLU A 853 -20.25 -15.42 -1.01
N PHE A 854 -20.93 -15.08 -2.10
CA PHE A 854 -22.09 -14.22 -2.10
C PHE A 854 -23.34 -15.04 -1.78
N ASP A 855 -23.91 -14.83 -0.59
CA ASP A 855 -24.99 -15.63 0.01
C ASP A 855 -26.14 -14.74 0.51
N SER A 856 -26.68 -13.91 -0.38
CA SER A 856 -27.73 -12.95 -0.06
C SER A 856 -29.11 -13.61 0.03
N SER A 857 -29.89 -13.21 1.04
CA SER A 857 -31.25 -13.72 1.25
C SER A 857 -32.34 -12.97 0.46
N ASP A 858 -31.95 -11.92 -0.27
CA ASP A 858 -32.81 -11.04 -1.04
C ASP A 858 -32.09 -10.50 -2.30
N SER A 859 -32.81 -9.69 -3.09
CA SER A 859 -32.33 -9.17 -4.36
C SER A 859 -32.04 -7.68 -4.27
N GLY A 860 -31.09 -7.21 -5.09
CA GLY A 860 -30.79 -5.78 -5.23
C GLY A 860 -29.39 -5.41 -4.78
N GLU A 861 -28.55 -6.40 -4.51
CA GLU A 861 -27.18 -6.20 -4.08
C GLU A 861 -26.29 -5.75 -5.22
N THR A 862 -25.28 -4.96 -4.89
CA THR A 862 -24.28 -4.48 -5.84
C THR A 862 -22.90 -5.00 -5.49
N ILE A 863 -22.11 -5.31 -6.52
CA ILE A 863 -20.72 -5.73 -6.39
C ILE A 863 -19.85 -4.70 -7.10
N ASN A 864 -19.01 -4.04 -6.31
CA ASN A 864 -17.99 -3.11 -6.75
C ASN A 864 -16.65 -3.50 -6.09
N PRO A 865 -15.79 -4.29 -6.77
CA PRO A 865 -14.47 -4.64 -6.26
C PRO A 865 -13.44 -3.50 -6.36
N GLY A 866 -13.79 -2.35 -6.95
CA GLY A 866 -12.83 -1.30 -7.26
C GLY A 866 -11.70 -1.84 -8.15
N ASN A 867 -10.45 -1.60 -7.75
CA ASN A 867 -9.27 -2.14 -8.43
C ASN A 867 -8.79 -3.47 -7.83
N SER A 868 -9.55 -4.07 -6.91
CA SER A 868 -9.13 -5.30 -6.23
C SER A 868 -9.55 -6.53 -7.02
N HIS A 869 -8.77 -7.61 -6.90
CA HIS A 869 -9.11 -8.90 -7.50
C HIS A 869 -9.65 -9.85 -6.44
N PHE A 870 -10.57 -10.71 -6.86
CA PHE A 870 -10.93 -11.90 -6.11
C PHE A 870 -9.96 -13.04 -6.44
N TYR A 871 -9.94 -14.06 -5.59
CA TYR A 871 -9.32 -15.34 -5.93
C TYR A 871 -10.40 -16.30 -6.42
N ASP A 872 -11.14 -16.92 -5.48
CA ASP A 872 -12.35 -17.68 -5.79
C ASP A 872 -13.61 -16.87 -5.47
N VAL A 873 -14.61 -16.97 -6.35
CA VAL A 873 -15.93 -16.35 -6.18
C VAL A 873 -17.02 -17.40 -6.39
N VAL A 874 -17.96 -17.47 -5.45
CA VAL A 874 -19.16 -18.33 -5.54
C VAL A 874 -20.41 -17.51 -5.25
N PHE A 875 -21.46 -17.75 -6.03
CA PHE A 875 -22.82 -17.27 -5.75
C PHE A 875 -23.73 -18.47 -5.50
N ASP A 876 -24.24 -18.62 -4.28
CA ASP A 876 -25.00 -19.83 -3.89
C ASP A 876 -26.26 -19.55 -3.04
N ASN A 877 -27.07 -18.57 -3.46
CA ASN A 877 -28.39 -18.37 -2.84
C ASN A 877 -29.49 -18.09 -3.86
N ALA A 878 -30.49 -18.98 -3.91
CA ALA A 878 -31.61 -18.87 -4.84
C ALA A 878 -32.54 -17.65 -4.62
N SER A 879 -32.41 -16.97 -3.47
CA SER A 879 -33.11 -15.70 -3.21
C SER A 879 -32.25 -14.47 -3.54
N GLY A 880 -30.93 -14.67 -3.65
CA GLY A 880 -29.92 -13.64 -3.83
C GLY A 880 -29.99 -13.00 -5.22
N GLY A 881 -29.79 -11.69 -5.30
CA GLY A 881 -29.75 -10.97 -6.57
C GLY A 881 -28.66 -9.91 -6.62
N TRP A 882 -27.74 -10.00 -7.58
CA TRP A 882 -26.53 -9.18 -7.65
C TRP A 882 -26.34 -8.47 -8.99
N THR A 883 -25.85 -7.23 -8.93
CA THR A 883 -25.43 -6.44 -10.10
C THR A 883 -23.97 -6.03 -9.97
N LEU A 884 -23.14 -6.37 -10.96
CA LEU A 884 -21.78 -5.82 -11.04
C LEU A 884 -21.82 -4.35 -11.48
N SER A 885 -21.15 -3.50 -10.71
CA SER A 885 -21.15 -2.04 -10.92
C SER A 885 -19.85 -1.53 -11.54
N THR A 886 -18.77 -2.30 -11.46
CA THR A 886 -17.47 -2.03 -12.11
C THR A 886 -16.91 -3.34 -12.67
N ASP A 887 -15.82 -3.23 -13.43
CA ASP A 887 -15.10 -4.41 -13.89
C ASP A 887 -14.61 -5.24 -12.69
N ALA A 888 -14.52 -6.55 -12.89
CA ALA A 888 -14.12 -7.50 -11.86
C ALA A 888 -13.19 -8.57 -12.44
N THR A 889 -12.23 -9.02 -11.63
CA THR A 889 -11.34 -10.12 -11.99
C THR A 889 -11.32 -11.15 -10.86
N SER A 890 -11.48 -12.42 -11.22
CA SER A 890 -11.15 -13.56 -10.36
C SER A 890 -9.87 -14.21 -10.87
N THR A 891 -8.85 -14.27 -10.01
CA THR A 891 -7.56 -14.90 -10.34
C THR A 891 -7.62 -16.43 -10.29
N ASN A 892 -8.73 -17.00 -9.82
CA ASN A 892 -9.07 -18.42 -9.91
C ASN A 892 -10.55 -18.56 -10.35
N ASN A 893 -11.38 -19.31 -9.63
CA ASN A 893 -12.70 -19.72 -10.12
C ASN A 893 -13.78 -18.64 -9.93
N PHE A 894 -14.74 -18.59 -10.85
CA PHE A 894 -15.95 -17.79 -10.75
C PHE A 894 -17.18 -18.67 -11.01
N ILE A 895 -17.99 -18.91 -9.98
CA ILE A 895 -19.03 -19.95 -9.99
C ILE A 895 -20.39 -19.36 -9.66
N LEU A 896 -21.36 -19.55 -10.57
CA LEU A 896 -22.78 -19.27 -10.35
C LEU A 896 -23.52 -20.58 -10.04
N THR A 897 -23.73 -20.88 -8.77
CA THR A 897 -24.43 -22.10 -8.32
C THR A 897 -25.93 -21.89 -8.23
N ASN A 898 -26.37 -20.85 -7.50
CA ASN A 898 -27.77 -20.50 -7.32
C ASN A 898 -27.91 -18.97 -7.20
N VAL A 899 -28.76 -18.37 -8.03
CA VAL A 899 -29.11 -16.94 -7.98
C VAL A 899 -30.58 -16.75 -8.34
N SER A 900 -31.22 -15.71 -7.81
CA SER A 900 -32.51 -15.23 -8.34
C SER A 900 -32.31 -14.37 -9.59
N ASP A 901 -31.27 -13.52 -9.58
CA ASP A 901 -30.86 -12.61 -10.64
C ASP A 901 -29.36 -12.29 -10.55
N PHE A 902 -28.65 -12.34 -11.67
CA PHE A 902 -27.26 -11.92 -11.79
C PHE A 902 -27.09 -11.05 -13.04
N THR A 903 -26.84 -9.76 -12.84
CA THR A 903 -26.68 -8.80 -13.93
C THR A 903 -25.23 -8.34 -14.06
N ASN A 904 -24.66 -8.53 -15.25
CA ASN A 904 -23.34 -8.04 -15.64
C ASN A 904 -23.39 -7.18 -16.91
N THR A 905 -23.06 -5.90 -16.78
CA THR A 905 -22.84 -4.97 -17.92
C THR A 905 -21.38 -4.52 -18.03
N GLN A 906 -20.49 -5.13 -17.25
CA GLN A 906 -19.08 -4.78 -17.09
C GLN A 906 -18.19 -5.87 -17.68
N THR A 907 -16.87 -5.69 -17.57
CA THR A 907 -15.90 -6.76 -17.86
C THR A 907 -15.72 -7.66 -16.64
N VAL A 908 -15.93 -8.96 -16.82
CA VAL A 908 -15.58 -9.99 -15.85
C VAL A 908 -14.48 -10.86 -16.45
N GLU A 909 -13.26 -10.75 -15.92
CA GLU A 909 -12.16 -11.64 -16.27
C GLU A 909 -12.07 -12.81 -15.28
N VAL A 910 -11.96 -14.02 -15.81
CA VAL A 910 -11.81 -15.26 -15.04
C VAL A 910 -10.53 -15.96 -15.49
N GLN A 911 -9.55 -16.05 -14.60
CA GLN A 911 -8.26 -16.71 -14.85
C GLN A 911 -8.22 -18.17 -14.37
N GLY A 912 -9.25 -18.65 -13.68
CA GLY A 912 -9.51 -20.06 -13.44
C GLY A 912 -10.71 -20.56 -14.25
N GLU A 913 -11.52 -21.44 -13.65
CA GLU A 913 -12.73 -21.95 -14.28
C GLU A 913 -13.94 -21.04 -14.01
N PHE A 914 -14.62 -20.64 -15.08
CA PHE A 914 -15.97 -20.09 -15.00
C PHE A 914 -17.00 -21.23 -15.09
N SER A 915 -17.98 -21.26 -14.20
CA SER A 915 -19.11 -22.18 -14.34
C SER A 915 -20.45 -21.58 -13.94
N THR A 916 -21.51 -21.99 -14.65
CA THR A 916 -22.89 -21.58 -14.38
C THR A 916 -23.84 -22.78 -14.37
N ALA A 917 -24.49 -22.98 -13.23
CA ALA A 917 -25.56 -23.95 -13.02
C ALA A 917 -26.95 -23.29 -12.96
N VAL A 918 -27.03 -21.99 -13.22
CA VAL A 918 -28.26 -21.19 -13.09
C VAL A 918 -29.04 -21.15 -14.39
N ALA A 919 -30.35 -20.93 -14.30
CA ALA A 919 -31.20 -20.77 -15.47
C ALA A 919 -30.92 -19.42 -16.14
N SER A 920 -30.93 -19.36 -17.47
CA SER A 920 -30.61 -18.13 -18.21
C SER A 920 -31.58 -16.98 -18.06
N THR A 921 -32.78 -17.23 -17.53
CA THR A 921 -33.70 -16.16 -17.12
C THR A 921 -33.26 -15.44 -15.84
N SER A 922 -32.30 -16.02 -15.12
CA SER A 922 -31.74 -15.50 -13.86
C SER A 922 -30.37 -14.85 -14.08
N THR A 923 -29.92 -14.70 -15.33
CA THR A 923 -28.70 -13.97 -15.67
C THR A 923 -29.00 -12.91 -16.73
N THR A 924 -28.23 -11.84 -16.73
CA THR A 924 -28.22 -10.82 -17.79
C THR A 924 -26.79 -10.43 -18.08
N TRP A 925 -26.30 -10.75 -19.27
CA TRP A 925 -24.93 -10.46 -19.72
C TRP A 925 -24.87 -9.41 -20.83
N THR A 926 -26.01 -8.87 -21.24
CA THR A 926 -26.11 -7.94 -22.38
C THR A 926 -25.36 -6.64 -22.08
N GLY A 927 -24.42 -6.28 -22.96
CA GLY A 927 -23.59 -5.07 -22.84
C GLY A 927 -22.27 -5.27 -22.08
N GLY A 928 -22.12 -6.38 -21.35
CA GLY A 928 -20.88 -6.74 -20.66
C GLY A 928 -19.95 -7.63 -21.49
N VAL A 929 -18.75 -7.88 -20.93
CA VAL A 929 -17.75 -8.80 -21.45
C VAL A 929 -17.52 -9.90 -20.41
N LEU A 930 -17.66 -11.16 -20.81
CA LEU A 930 -17.12 -12.29 -20.07
C LEU A 930 -15.80 -12.69 -20.75
N TYR A 931 -14.70 -12.50 -20.05
CA TYR A 931 -13.36 -12.82 -20.52
C TYR A 931 -12.83 -14.05 -19.79
N LEU A 932 -12.72 -15.16 -20.50
CA LEU A 932 -12.22 -16.43 -19.99
C LEU A 932 -10.77 -16.60 -20.40
N ASN A 933 -9.86 -16.60 -19.43
CA ASN A 933 -8.42 -16.48 -19.66
C ASN A 933 -7.63 -17.44 -18.75
N SER A 934 -7.96 -18.72 -18.81
CA SER A 934 -7.47 -19.73 -17.86
C SER A 934 -6.25 -20.52 -18.33
N GLU A 935 -5.98 -20.52 -19.65
CA GLU A 935 -5.00 -21.40 -20.30
C GLU A 935 -5.32 -22.91 -20.12
N THR A 936 -6.58 -23.27 -19.82
CA THR A 936 -7.05 -24.64 -19.59
C THR A 936 -8.29 -25.00 -20.43
N ASP A 937 -8.63 -26.30 -20.45
CA ASP A 937 -9.80 -26.89 -21.12
C ASP A 937 -10.93 -27.21 -20.12
N TYR A 938 -12.11 -26.61 -20.26
CA TYR A 938 -13.26 -26.86 -19.38
C TYR A 938 -14.63 -26.56 -20.02
N GLU A 939 -15.69 -27.05 -19.38
CA GLU A 939 -17.09 -26.81 -19.78
C GLU A 939 -17.71 -25.73 -18.87
N ILE A 940 -18.27 -24.67 -19.46
CA ILE A 940 -18.77 -23.52 -18.67
C ILE A 940 -20.18 -23.75 -18.11
N ASN A 941 -20.97 -24.64 -18.72
CA ASN A 941 -22.33 -24.94 -18.30
C ASN A 941 -22.79 -26.30 -18.85
N ASN A 942 -23.81 -26.88 -18.23
CA ASN A 942 -24.34 -28.18 -18.68
C ASN A 942 -25.58 -28.05 -19.58
N LYS A 943 -25.90 -29.14 -20.29
CA LYS A 943 -27.06 -29.22 -21.20
C LYS A 943 -28.45 -29.06 -20.56
N LEU A 944 -28.57 -29.14 -19.23
CA LEU A 944 -29.85 -29.14 -18.52
C LEU A 944 -30.29 -27.75 -18.02
N THR A 945 -29.37 -26.78 -17.96
CA THR A 945 -29.62 -25.46 -17.32
C THR A 945 -30.06 -24.37 -18.30
N GLY A 946 -30.11 -24.65 -19.61
CA GLY A 946 -30.77 -23.78 -20.59
C GLY A 946 -29.91 -22.73 -21.28
N GLY A 947 -28.63 -22.58 -20.90
CA GLY A 947 -27.60 -21.79 -21.60
C GLY A 947 -27.84 -20.27 -21.62
N ASP A 948 -26.77 -19.49 -21.52
CA ASP A 948 -26.83 -18.03 -21.37
C ASP A 948 -26.61 -17.28 -22.70
N ASP A 949 -27.18 -16.07 -22.80
CA ASP A 949 -26.94 -15.14 -23.91
C ASP A 949 -25.94 -14.04 -23.48
N TYR A 950 -24.68 -14.19 -23.87
CA TYR A 950 -23.59 -13.26 -23.54
C TYR A 950 -23.61 -11.99 -24.42
N GLY A 951 -23.10 -10.88 -23.86
CA GLY A 951 -22.82 -9.66 -24.63
C GLY A 951 -21.62 -9.88 -25.54
N THR A 952 -20.42 -9.81 -24.96
CA THR A 952 -19.18 -10.27 -25.58
C THR A 952 -18.65 -11.47 -24.81
N LEU A 953 -18.35 -12.56 -25.51
CA LEU A 953 -17.61 -13.70 -24.98
C LEU A 953 -16.21 -13.65 -25.56
N GLN A 954 -15.24 -13.36 -24.70
CA GLN A 954 -13.82 -13.30 -25.05
C GLN A 954 -13.11 -14.53 -24.48
N VAL A 955 -12.33 -15.21 -25.30
CA VAL A 955 -11.56 -16.40 -24.90
C VAL A 955 -10.09 -16.11 -25.15
N GLY A 956 -9.31 -16.01 -24.07
CA GLY A 956 -7.87 -15.69 -24.05
C GLY A 956 -7.02 -16.86 -24.54
N ALA A 957 -5.72 -16.62 -24.76
CA ALA A 957 -4.81 -17.58 -25.37
C ALA A 957 -4.79 -18.93 -24.63
N ASN A 958 -4.60 -20.02 -25.37
CA ASN A 958 -4.58 -21.41 -24.88
C ASN A 958 -5.78 -21.84 -24.01
N THR A 959 -6.87 -21.07 -24.00
CA THR A 959 -8.09 -21.39 -23.22
C THR A 959 -9.08 -22.09 -24.14
N ASP A 960 -9.46 -23.31 -23.80
CA ASP A 960 -10.41 -24.10 -24.57
C ASP A 960 -11.69 -24.26 -23.77
N ILE A 961 -12.82 -23.85 -24.35
CA ILE A 961 -14.10 -23.96 -23.64
C ILE A 961 -15.17 -24.68 -24.45
N SER A 962 -16.02 -25.41 -23.73
CA SER A 962 -17.29 -25.92 -24.24
C SER A 962 -18.48 -25.29 -23.53
N MET A 963 -19.58 -25.07 -24.26
CA MET A 963 -20.81 -24.51 -23.73
C MET A 963 -22.05 -25.09 -24.40
N TRP A 964 -23.12 -25.24 -23.62
CA TRP A 964 -24.40 -25.79 -24.08
C TRP A 964 -25.49 -24.74 -24.12
N ASN A 965 -26.32 -24.75 -25.16
CA ASN A 965 -27.51 -23.89 -25.30
C ASN A 965 -27.23 -22.38 -25.29
N SER A 966 -25.98 -21.96 -25.09
CA SER A 966 -25.57 -20.57 -24.94
C SER A 966 -25.32 -19.89 -26.28
N SER A 967 -25.31 -18.57 -26.27
CA SER A 967 -24.91 -17.72 -27.39
C SER A 967 -24.22 -16.44 -26.92
N SER A 968 -23.76 -15.62 -27.85
CA SER A 968 -23.10 -14.35 -27.62
C SER A 968 -23.36 -13.43 -28.80
N THR A 969 -23.48 -12.12 -28.52
CA THR A 969 -23.58 -11.11 -29.58
C THR A 969 -22.24 -10.93 -30.29
N VAL A 970 -21.13 -10.98 -29.56
CA VAL A 970 -19.76 -10.87 -30.08
C VAL A 970 -18.91 -12.04 -29.57
N TYR A 971 -18.16 -12.66 -30.49
CA TYR A 971 -17.18 -13.70 -30.18
C TYR A 971 -15.78 -13.15 -30.47
N ALA A 972 -14.92 -13.14 -29.45
CA ALA A 972 -13.51 -12.77 -29.57
C ALA A 972 -12.67 -13.94 -29.06
N VAL A 973 -12.37 -14.89 -29.94
CA VAL A 973 -11.62 -16.12 -29.60
C VAL A 973 -10.20 -15.97 -30.13
N ASP A 974 -9.21 -16.09 -29.24
CA ASP A 974 -7.79 -16.07 -29.63
C ASP A 974 -7.47 -17.20 -30.61
N ALA A 975 -6.46 -17.00 -31.46
CA ALA A 975 -6.08 -17.96 -32.49
C ALA A 975 -5.52 -19.28 -31.94
N SER A 976 -5.00 -19.28 -30.71
CA SER A 976 -4.48 -20.47 -30.00
C SER A 976 -5.53 -21.19 -29.14
N SER A 977 -6.77 -20.70 -29.15
CA SER A 977 -7.84 -21.11 -28.24
C SER A 977 -9.02 -21.67 -29.00
N SER A 978 -9.97 -22.31 -28.32
CA SER A 978 -11.19 -22.81 -28.97
C SER A 978 -12.46 -22.59 -28.18
N LEU A 979 -13.57 -22.48 -28.92
CA LEU A 979 -14.92 -22.49 -28.37
C LEU A 979 -15.76 -23.53 -29.10
N TYR A 980 -16.26 -24.50 -28.33
CA TYR A 980 -17.15 -25.56 -28.78
C TYR A 980 -18.57 -25.32 -28.26
N SER A 981 -19.44 -24.76 -29.12
CA SER A 981 -20.77 -24.30 -28.73
C SER A 981 -21.88 -25.25 -29.19
N GLN A 982 -22.31 -26.13 -28.29
CA GLN A 982 -23.27 -27.20 -28.51
C GLN A 982 -24.70 -26.70 -28.30
N ASP A 983 -25.64 -27.16 -29.15
CA ASP A 983 -27.02 -26.67 -29.20
C ASP A 983 -27.13 -25.14 -29.21
N HIS A 984 -26.24 -24.50 -29.97
CA HIS A 984 -25.99 -23.07 -29.95
C HIS A 984 -27.27 -22.24 -30.13
N TYR A 985 -27.44 -21.25 -29.27
CA TYR A 985 -28.67 -20.44 -29.17
C TYR A 985 -29.92 -21.29 -28.93
N ALA A 986 -29.82 -22.21 -27.96
CA ALA A 986 -30.83 -23.19 -27.57
C ALA A 986 -31.49 -23.90 -28.77
N THR A 987 -30.72 -24.17 -29.82
CA THR A 987 -31.21 -24.81 -31.05
C THR A 987 -30.63 -26.22 -31.14
N ASP A 988 -31.43 -27.20 -30.73
CA ASP A 988 -31.10 -28.62 -30.78
C ASP A 988 -30.45 -29.05 -32.12
N GLY A 989 -29.28 -29.70 -32.03
CA GLY A 989 -28.52 -30.18 -33.18
C GLY A 989 -27.75 -29.07 -33.93
N TYR A 990 -27.55 -27.90 -33.33
CA TYR A 990 -26.81 -26.79 -33.92
C TYR A 990 -25.47 -26.59 -33.20
N LEU A 991 -24.35 -26.80 -33.88
CA LEU A 991 -23.00 -26.67 -33.31
C LEU A 991 -22.21 -25.58 -34.02
N ASN A 992 -21.62 -24.66 -33.26
CA ASN A 992 -20.61 -23.72 -33.75
C ASN A 992 -19.24 -24.03 -33.14
N ILE A 993 -18.20 -24.04 -33.97
CA ILE A 993 -16.80 -24.22 -33.55
C ILE A 993 -15.98 -23.01 -33.97
N PHE A 994 -15.20 -22.48 -33.03
CA PHE A 994 -14.31 -21.33 -33.22
C PHE A 994 -12.88 -21.69 -32.82
N GLY A 995 -11.90 -21.05 -33.46
CA GLY A 995 -10.49 -21.11 -33.06
C GLY A 995 -9.79 -22.42 -33.44
N ASP A 996 -8.80 -22.85 -32.66
CA ASP A 996 -8.01 -24.06 -32.85
C ASP A 996 -8.51 -25.21 -31.95
N TYR A 997 -9.61 -25.85 -32.36
CA TYR A 997 -10.21 -26.95 -31.60
C TYR A 997 -9.44 -28.26 -31.81
N ASN A 998 -8.83 -28.75 -30.74
CA ASN A 998 -7.98 -29.95 -30.76
C ASN A 998 -8.60 -31.09 -29.94
N ARG A 999 -8.81 -32.25 -30.57
CA ARG A 999 -9.31 -33.47 -29.92
C ARG A 999 -8.30 -34.60 -30.03
N THR A 1000 -7.83 -35.08 -28.87
CA THR A 1000 -6.79 -36.13 -28.77
C THR A 1000 -7.26 -37.40 -28.04
N SER A 1001 -8.49 -37.40 -27.50
CA SER A 1001 -9.07 -38.54 -26.79
C SER A 1001 -10.60 -38.58 -26.95
N GLY A 1002 -11.24 -39.66 -26.50
CA GLY A 1002 -12.71 -39.79 -26.49
C GLY A 1002 -13.35 -40.10 -27.85
N THR A 1003 -14.58 -39.65 -28.04
CA THR A 1003 -15.31 -39.73 -29.32
C THR A 1003 -16.05 -38.42 -29.51
N GLU A 1004 -15.87 -37.84 -30.68
CA GLU A 1004 -16.58 -36.64 -31.09
C GLU A 1004 -17.85 -37.04 -31.83
N TYR A 1005 -19.01 -36.63 -31.33
CA TYR A 1005 -20.30 -37.02 -31.89
C TYR A 1005 -20.87 -35.85 -32.69
N TRP A 1006 -21.09 -36.03 -33.99
CA TRP A 1006 -21.89 -35.11 -34.81
C TRP A 1006 -23.01 -35.94 -35.44
N SER A 1007 -23.88 -36.53 -34.61
CA SER A 1007 -24.70 -37.68 -35.01
C SER A 1007 -26.21 -37.45 -34.82
N TYR A 1008 -27.00 -37.92 -35.78
CA TYR A 1008 -28.47 -37.86 -35.74
C TYR A 1008 -29.06 -38.55 -34.49
N ALA A 1009 -28.43 -39.64 -34.05
CA ALA A 1009 -28.92 -40.47 -32.96
C ALA A 1009 -28.36 -40.06 -31.60
N THR A 1010 -27.24 -39.35 -31.53
CA THR A 1010 -26.52 -39.11 -30.26
C THR A 1010 -26.08 -37.66 -30.06
N ASP A 1011 -26.48 -36.78 -30.96
CA ASP A 1011 -26.17 -35.36 -30.96
C ASP A 1011 -24.66 -35.08 -30.83
N PHE A 1012 -24.29 -34.27 -29.83
CA PHE A 1012 -22.92 -33.83 -29.54
C PHE A 1012 -22.28 -34.51 -28.32
N ASP A 1013 -22.98 -35.37 -27.58
CA ASP A 1013 -22.48 -35.92 -26.31
C ASP A 1013 -22.49 -37.46 -26.22
N GLY A 1014 -22.96 -38.14 -27.27
CA GLY A 1014 -22.99 -39.61 -27.32
C GLY A 1014 -24.22 -40.24 -26.64
N THR A 1015 -25.12 -39.45 -26.06
CA THR A 1015 -26.34 -39.93 -25.43
C THR A 1015 -27.40 -40.26 -26.49
N ASP A 1016 -27.89 -41.50 -26.51
CA ASP A 1016 -28.95 -41.93 -27.44
C ASP A 1016 -30.23 -41.08 -27.30
N LEU A 1017 -30.54 -40.33 -28.35
CA LEU A 1017 -31.82 -39.70 -28.60
C LEU A 1017 -32.77 -40.80 -29.07
N SER A 1018 -33.89 -40.97 -28.38
CA SER A 1018 -34.90 -41.96 -28.77
C SER A 1018 -36.31 -41.40 -28.59
N GLY A 1019 -37.27 -41.95 -29.32
CA GLY A 1019 -38.69 -41.59 -29.15
C GLY A 1019 -39.12 -40.34 -29.94
N GLY A 1020 -38.36 -39.93 -30.96
CA GLY A 1020 -38.66 -38.81 -31.85
C GLY A 1020 -37.86 -37.54 -31.56
N SER A 1021 -36.92 -37.57 -30.62
CA SER A 1021 -35.97 -36.48 -30.34
C SER A 1021 -34.74 -36.51 -31.27
N GLU A 1022 -34.53 -37.60 -32.00
CA GLU A 1022 -33.47 -37.76 -32.99
C GLU A 1022 -33.57 -36.66 -34.07
N ARG A 1023 -32.44 -35.99 -34.34
CA ARG A 1023 -32.43 -34.68 -35.01
C ARG A 1023 -31.23 -34.50 -35.91
N GLN A 1024 -31.39 -33.66 -36.93
CA GLN A 1024 -30.29 -33.35 -37.84
C GLN A 1024 -29.23 -32.51 -37.12
N THR A 1025 -27.96 -32.94 -37.17
CA THR A 1025 -26.83 -32.15 -36.67
C THR A 1025 -26.26 -31.25 -37.77
N ASN A 1026 -26.15 -29.96 -37.48
CA ASN A 1026 -25.57 -28.95 -38.36
C ASN A 1026 -24.37 -28.32 -37.65
N VAL A 1027 -23.19 -28.59 -38.19
CA VAL A 1027 -21.90 -28.14 -37.67
C VAL A 1027 -21.39 -26.98 -38.52
N TYR A 1028 -21.15 -25.85 -37.88
CA TYR A 1028 -20.64 -24.64 -38.50
C TYR A 1028 -19.28 -24.30 -37.91
N ILE A 1029 -18.28 -24.16 -38.76
CA ILE A 1029 -16.92 -23.83 -38.36
C ILE A 1029 -16.60 -22.41 -38.82
N GLU A 1030 -16.16 -21.57 -37.88
CA GLU A 1030 -15.86 -20.16 -38.12
C GLU A 1030 -14.70 -19.99 -39.13
N ASN A 1031 -14.67 -18.83 -39.80
CA ASN A 1031 -13.56 -18.52 -40.71
C ASN A 1031 -12.21 -18.57 -39.98
N SER A 1032 -11.19 -19.10 -40.66
CA SER A 1032 -9.83 -19.32 -40.15
C SER A 1032 -9.71 -20.30 -38.99
N SER A 1033 -10.80 -20.95 -38.56
CA SER A 1033 -10.75 -21.96 -37.49
C SER A 1033 -10.23 -23.30 -38.00
N VAL A 1034 -9.63 -24.06 -37.08
CA VAL A 1034 -9.03 -25.37 -37.33
C VAL A 1034 -9.64 -26.37 -36.35
N VAL A 1035 -10.09 -27.51 -36.89
CA VAL A 1035 -10.54 -28.66 -36.10
C VAL A 1035 -9.55 -29.79 -36.34
N THR A 1036 -8.85 -30.23 -35.30
CA THR A 1036 -7.86 -31.30 -35.41
C THR A 1036 -8.30 -32.50 -34.56
N ILE A 1037 -8.55 -33.63 -35.21
CA ILE A 1037 -8.86 -34.91 -34.59
C ILE A 1037 -7.63 -35.81 -34.71
N THR A 1038 -6.94 -36.07 -33.59
CA THR A 1038 -5.70 -36.86 -33.57
C THR A 1038 -5.88 -38.15 -32.77
N ASP A 1039 -5.59 -39.30 -33.39
CA ASP A 1039 -5.63 -40.64 -32.77
C ASP A 1039 -6.92 -40.98 -31.99
N THR A 1040 -8.05 -40.35 -32.37
CA THR A 1040 -9.37 -40.47 -31.71
C THR A 1040 -10.51 -40.65 -32.73
N PHE A 1041 -11.77 -40.71 -32.27
CA PHE A 1041 -12.94 -40.99 -33.12
C PHE A 1041 -13.76 -39.73 -33.43
N LEU A 1042 -14.25 -39.62 -34.67
CA LEU A 1042 -15.28 -38.67 -35.07
C LEU A 1042 -16.45 -39.44 -35.73
N GLU A 1043 -17.66 -39.30 -35.18
CA GLU A 1043 -18.90 -39.91 -35.66
C GLU A 1043 -19.84 -38.85 -36.26
N GLY A 1044 -19.66 -38.55 -37.54
CA GLY A 1044 -20.51 -37.63 -38.31
C GLY A 1044 -21.67 -38.34 -39.01
N ILE A 1045 -22.56 -38.98 -38.26
CA ILE A 1045 -23.54 -39.94 -38.81
C ILE A 1045 -24.92 -39.30 -39.01
N GLY A 1046 -25.38 -39.24 -40.27
CA GLY A 1046 -26.75 -38.86 -40.63
C GLY A 1046 -27.66 -40.04 -41.02
N THR A 1047 -28.89 -39.72 -41.43
CA THR A 1047 -29.82 -40.64 -42.10
C THR A 1047 -30.11 -40.21 -43.53
N SER A 1048 -30.82 -41.03 -44.29
CA SER A 1048 -31.22 -40.70 -45.67
C SER A 1048 -32.15 -39.47 -45.77
N THR A 1049 -32.77 -39.04 -44.68
CA THR A 1049 -33.71 -37.91 -44.62
C THR A 1049 -33.25 -36.76 -43.73
N ALA A 1050 -32.16 -36.93 -42.97
CA ALA A 1050 -31.58 -35.92 -42.08
C ALA A 1050 -30.06 -36.14 -42.01
N SER A 1051 -29.30 -35.40 -42.81
CA SER A 1051 -27.84 -35.55 -42.92
C SER A 1051 -27.10 -34.71 -41.89
N THR A 1052 -26.02 -35.24 -41.30
CA THR A 1052 -25.02 -34.40 -40.62
C THR A 1052 -24.37 -33.48 -41.65
N THR A 1053 -24.40 -32.17 -41.43
CA THR A 1053 -23.75 -31.20 -42.32
C THR A 1053 -22.60 -30.50 -41.62
N VAL A 1054 -21.47 -30.36 -42.31
CA VAL A 1054 -20.31 -29.56 -41.86
C VAL A 1054 -20.08 -28.46 -42.87
N GLN A 1055 -20.14 -27.21 -42.44
CA GLN A 1055 -20.05 -26.05 -43.33
C GLN A 1055 -19.37 -24.86 -42.65
N ASN A 1056 -19.00 -23.86 -43.44
CA ASN A 1056 -18.44 -22.63 -42.90
C ASN A 1056 -19.56 -21.78 -42.30
N ARG A 1057 -19.27 -21.12 -41.17
CA ARG A 1057 -20.14 -20.08 -40.60
C ARG A 1057 -19.94 -18.78 -41.40
N GLY A 1058 -20.87 -18.51 -42.31
CA GLY A 1058 -20.84 -17.30 -43.13
C GLY A 1058 -20.02 -17.43 -44.42
N SER A 1059 -18.84 -16.79 -44.47
CA SER A 1059 -17.94 -16.80 -45.63
C SER A 1059 -16.49 -16.98 -45.20
N GLY A 1060 -15.70 -17.72 -45.97
CA GLY A 1060 -14.28 -17.92 -45.70
C GLY A 1060 -13.86 -19.38 -45.81
N THR A 1061 -12.75 -19.74 -45.18
CA THR A 1061 -12.22 -21.11 -45.15
C THR A 1061 -12.01 -21.58 -43.72
N TYR A 1062 -12.30 -22.85 -43.47
CA TYR A 1062 -11.93 -23.56 -42.25
C TYR A 1062 -11.13 -24.82 -42.62
N THR A 1063 -10.43 -25.39 -41.65
CA THR A 1063 -9.69 -26.65 -41.82
C THR A 1063 -10.22 -27.73 -40.89
N VAL A 1064 -10.40 -28.95 -41.41
CA VAL A 1064 -10.64 -30.15 -40.60
C VAL A 1064 -9.52 -31.14 -40.89
N ASN A 1065 -8.66 -31.36 -39.90
CA ASN A 1065 -7.55 -32.29 -39.95
C ASN A 1065 -7.90 -33.56 -39.19
N ILE A 1066 -7.77 -34.72 -39.84
CA ILE A 1066 -7.91 -36.02 -39.20
C ILE A 1066 -6.57 -36.75 -39.35
N SER A 1067 -5.86 -36.91 -38.24
CA SER A 1067 -4.53 -37.52 -38.20
C SER A 1067 -4.54 -38.74 -37.28
N GLY A 1068 -4.46 -39.95 -37.84
CA GLY A 1068 -4.46 -41.19 -37.05
C GLY A 1068 -5.80 -41.61 -36.41
N GLY A 1069 -6.84 -40.78 -36.51
CA GLY A 1069 -8.20 -41.08 -36.01
C GLY A 1069 -9.05 -41.98 -36.92
N THR A 1070 -10.14 -42.54 -36.36
CA THR A 1070 -11.15 -43.31 -37.12
C THR A 1070 -12.39 -42.47 -37.32
N THR A 1071 -12.84 -42.31 -38.58
CA THR A 1071 -14.07 -41.60 -38.90
C THR A 1071 -15.18 -42.54 -39.33
N THR A 1072 -16.38 -42.29 -38.83
CA THR A 1072 -17.63 -42.86 -39.32
C THR A 1072 -18.49 -41.71 -39.83
N LEU A 1073 -18.69 -41.63 -41.15
CA LEU A 1073 -19.43 -40.58 -41.85
C LEU A 1073 -20.65 -41.13 -42.59
#